data_AF-A0A1J8QDD3-F1
#
_entry.id   AF-A0A1J8QDD3-F1
#
_cell.length_a   1.000
_cell.length_b   1.000
_cell.length_c   1.000
_cell.angle_alpha   90.00
_cell.angle_beta   90.00
_cell.angle_gamma   90.00
#
_symmetry.space_group_name_H-M   'P 1'
#
loop_
_entity.id
_entity.type
_entity.pdbx_description
1 polymer ?
#
loop_
_entity_poly.entity_id
_entity_poly.type
_entity_poly.pdbx_seq_one_letter_code
_entity_poly.pdbx_strand_id
1 'polypeptide(L)'
;MQSITRQLRCGHSGIPVHFRLAATPSRIQHRSASSYYNPLQWIQEKFAPKARKVDPLEEKRAGDGQEKQGQQSVFEAAVSQAKVPKKASVESIRPAVIKKKATEHKYSTANFKISHRKLNMLGRQISGKPIDHAIVQMQFSEKRASSRIKSMLATAKLHATAYKNLDSSRLVVAEAWVTKGPKQLKRLEPRGRGKFGIRVHPDSRMHVVLREGKTFEQLKKEQRARRLKRIVSAGTTYAVKALQPGQTTYQIMLSKAERAKTSWLDVKVKGQTVPLEVAELGEDESSIGHLLSVSLPKELAVNGTLNLVLETVQTHATHPYPERATQKEPQLLKYEADLFITSPYATLVQRTKVRSSSPNVVSYTTPHDVDSFVKDGSVTKSGATITYGPYYNIQMDADFIAKYQQRISVHYNFDHPVLEVKTLCRTAEISHWGSNLNIEDDIYLRNAGPTLKGHFSRLEHQSQSYFRKFSAHILSDLTLHLPPGVTNAYYYDQNGNVSTSHLRKTPSVAKGSKASQYSVLELKPRYPVLGGWNYSYTIGFDTPLEDSVSYDANNGIYNIGIPVMTLIPGAVVDDAEVKIILPEGATNVEFISPFPELSSTMSTHITYLDTTGRPAVILAYKDLTDKHTGVIYVSYQVPFSAHLKKPLSVSAAFFSLFAFAFMARRVDLRLHKK
;
A
#
# COMPACT_ATOMS: atom_id res chain seq x y z
N MET A 1 -65.60 -39.03 29.38
CA MET A 1 -67.02 -38.81 29.02
C MET A 1 -67.17 -37.44 28.39
N GLN A 2 -67.98 -37.38 27.34
CA GLN A 2 -68.11 -36.28 26.39
C GLN A 2 -68.80 -35.04 26.98
N SER A 3 -68.47 -33.89 26.35
CA SER A 3 -69.31 -32.72 26.04
C SER A 3 -70.06 -32.00 27.16
N ILE A 4 -70.00 -30.67 27.16
CA ILE A 4 -71.18 -29.80 26.92
C ILE A 4 -70.72 -28.38 26.61
N THR A 5 -71.29 -27.87 25.53
CA THR A 5 -71.27 -26.52 24.98
C THR A 5 -72.12 -25.55 25.82
N ARG A 6 -71.71 -24.28 25.93
CA ARG A 6 -72.63 -23.15 26.10
C ARG A 6 -72.06 -21.87 25.45
N GLN A 7 -72.78 -21.38 24.45
CA GLN A 7 -72.65 -20.04 23.89
C GLN A 7 -73.51 -19.06 24.69
N LEU A 8 -73.09 -17.80 24.83
CA LEU A 8 -73.69 -16.60 24.20
C LEU A 8 -73.32 -15.29 24.96
N ARG A 9 -72.80 -14.32 24.17
CA ARG A 9 -73.02 -12.84 24.14
C ARG A 9 -72.86 -12.02 25.43
N CYS A 10 -72.47 -10.74 25.46
CA CYS A 10 -71.99 -9.70 24.52
C CYS A 10 -71.50 -8.55 25.41
N GLY A 11 -70.55 -7.72 24.95
CA GLY A 11 -70.23 -6.45 25.63
C GLY A 11 -68.97 -5.76 25.10
N HIS A 12 -69.18 -4.78 24.23
CA HIS A 12 -68.18 -3.91 23.61
C HIS A 12 -67.40 -3.03 24.60
N SER A 13 -66.12 -2.79 24.32
CA SER A 13 -65.60 -1.43 24.07
C SER A 13 -64.18 -1.51 23.48
N GLY A 14 -64.02 -0.91 22.29
CA GLY A 14 -62.77 -0.87 21.55
C GLY A 14 -61.99 0.41 21.79
N ILE A 15 -60.66 0.32 21.66
CA ILE A 15 -59.77 1.41 21.28
C ILE A 15 -58.72 0.83 20.32
N PRO A 16 -58.79 1.09 19.00
CA PRO A 16 -57.68 0.77 18.11
C PRO A 16 -56.73 1.98 18.00
N VAL A 17 -55.47 1.75 18.35
CA VAL A 17 -54.37 2.71 18.13
C VAL A 17 -54.00 2.68 16.65
N HIS A 18 -54.30 3.77 15.93
CA HIS A 18 -53.87 3.98 14.56
C HIS A 18 -52.35 4.15 14.48
N PHE A 19 -51.65 3.16 13.90
CA PHE A 19 -50.29 3.33 13.39
C PHE A 19 -50.37 4.11 12.05
N ARG A 20 -50.06 5.40 12.08
CA ARG A 20 -49.79 6.19 10.86
C ARG A 20 -48.45 5.75 10.27
N LEU A 21 -48.49 4.91 9.25
CA LEU A 21 -47.41 4.74 8.29
C LEU A 21 -47.29 6.03 7.45
N ALA A 22 -46.27 6.83 7.73
CA ALA A 22 -45.88 7.94 6.87
C ALA A 22 -45.19 7.37 5.61
N ALA A 23 -45.98 6.97 4.62
CA ALA A 23 -45.49 6.74 3.26
C ALA A 23 -45.35 8.10 2.57
N THR A 24 -44.12 8.57 2.40
CA THR A 24 -43.82 9.71 1.53
C THR A 24 -43.98 9.28 0.07
N PRO A 25 -44.87 9.86 -0.74
CA PRO A 25 -44.86 9.63 -2.17
C PRO A 25 -43.69 10.44 -2.75
N SER A 26 -42.63 9.75 -3.20
CA SER A 26 -41.64 10.36 -4.09
C SER A 26 -42.34 10.67 -5.41
N ARG A 27 -42.75 11.93 -5.57
CA ARG A 27 -43.23 12.47 -6.83
C ARG A 27 -42.07 12.40 -7.83
N ILE A 28 -42.03 11.33 -8.62
CA ILE A 28 -41.20 11.26 -9.83
C ILE A 28 -41.77 12.30 -10.78
N GLN A 29 -41.22 13.51 -10.73
CA GLN A 29 -41.43 14.49 -11.77
C GLN A 29 -40.72 13.97 -13.02
N HIS A 30 -41.48 13.34 -13.92
CA HIS A 30 -41.07 13.24 -15.31
C HIS A 30 -40.99 14.67 -15.86
N ARG A 31 -39.80 15.27 -15.81
CA ARG A 31 -39.49 16.42 -16.65
C ARG A 31 -39.38 15.88 -18.07
N SER A 32 -40.45 16.03 -18.85
CA SER A 32 -40.37 15.97 -20.31
C SER A 32 -39.64 17.23 -20.79
N ALA A 33 -38.32 17.21 -20.73
CA ALA A 33 -37.52 18.13 -21.52
C ALA A 33 -37.42 17.52 -22.92
N SER A 34 -38.31 17.93 -23.82
CA SER A 34 -38.12 17.75 -25.26
C SER A 34 -36.95 18.64 -25.69
N SER A 35 -35.71 18.17 -25.48
CA SER A 35 -34.55 18.81 -26.10
C SER A 35 -34.54 18.39 -27.56
N TYR A 36 -34.69 19.36 -28.47
CA TYR A 36 -34.28 19.20 -29.85
C TYR A 36 -32.84 18.66 -29.85
N TYR A 37 -32.66 17.42 -30.33
CA TYR A 37 -31.36 16.76 -30.44
C TYR A 37 -30.50 17.54 -31.42
N ASN A 38 -29.72 18.51 -30.94
CA ASN A 38 -28.63 19.07 -31.72
C ASN A 38 -27.47 18.06 -31.62
N PRO A 39 -27.12 17.33 -32.70
CA PRO A 39 -26.12 16.27 -32.64
C PRO A 39 -24.78 16.79 -32.13
N LEU A 40 -24.44 18.06 -32.39
CA LEU A 40 -23.21 18.68 -31.91
C LEU A 40 -23.17 18.86 -30.38
N GLN A 41 -24.31 19.17 -29.76
CA GLN A 41 -24.38 19.39 -28.31
C GLN A 41 -24.26 18.06 -27.54
N TRP A 42 -24.88 16.99 -28.06
CA TRP A 42 -24.70 15.63 -27.54
C TRP A 42 -23.24 15.15 -27.63
N ILE A 43 -22.53 15.50 -28.72
CA ILE A 43 -21.11 15.19 -28.92
C ILE A 43 -20.24 16.03 -27.95
N GLN A 44 -20.48 17.33 -27.82
CA GLN A 44 -19.75 18.17 -26.87
C GLN A 44 -19.92 17.69 -25.43
N GLU A 45 -21.13 17.28 -25.02
CA GLU A 45 -21.38 16.70 -23.68
C GLU A 45 -20.69 15.36 -23.43
N LYS A 46 -20.34 14.62 -24.49
CA LYS A 46 -19.59 13.36 -24.39
C LYS A 46 -18.08 13.59 -24.20
N PHE A 47 -17.54 14.67 -24.78
CA PHE A 47 -16.11 15.00 -24.71
C PHE A 47 -15.77 16.02 -23.61
N ALA A 48 -16.74 16.76 -23.10
CA ALA A 48 -16.56 17.60 -21.93
C ALA A 48 -16.46 16.73 -20.66
N PRO A 49 -15.47 16.94 -19.78
CA PRO A 49 -15.37 16.19 -18.54
C PRO A 49 -16.56 16.52 -17.64
N LYS A 50 -17.32 15.49 -17.28
CA LYS A 50 -18.45 15.64 -16.37
C LYS A 50 -17.90 15.70 -14.95
N ALA A 51 -18.03 16.84 -14.28
CA ALA A 51 -17.80 16.90 -12.84
C ALA A 51 -18.81 15.97 -12.15
N ARG A 52 -18.32 14.94 -11.45
CA ARG A 52 -19.16 14.02 -10.68
C ARG A 52 -19.94 14.81 -9.64
N LYS A 53 -21.28 14.73 -9.67
CA LYS A 53 -22.13 15.23 -8.58
C LYS A 53 -21.82 14.40 -7.35
N VAL A 54 -21.26 15.04 -6.31
CA VAL A 54 -21.00 14.39 -5.03
C VAL A 54 -22.34 13.99 -4.42
N ASP A 55 -22.50 12.73 -4.00
CA ASP A 55 -23.70 12.31 -3.30
C ASP A 55 -23.78 13.05 -1.95
N PRO A 56 -24.88 13.78 -1.65
CA PRO A 56 -24.99 14.56 -0.40
C PRO A 56 -24.86 13.73 0.89
N LEU A 57 -25.01 12.40 0.79
CA LEU A 57 -24.85 11.45 1.89
C LEU A 57 -23.39 11.05 2.14
N GLU A 58 -22.53 11.07 1.11
CA GLU A 58 -21.09 10.80 1.27
C GLU A 58 -20.37 12.01 1.88
N GLU A 59 -20.75 13.22 1.48
CA GLU A 59 -20.19 14.47 2.01
C GLU A 59 -20.49 14.63 3.51
N LYS A 60 -21.72 14.32 3.94
CA LYS A 60 -22.09 14.30 5.37
C LYS A 60 -21.27 13.27 6.17
N ARG A 61 -21.04 12.08 5.63
CA ARG A 61 -20.24 11.03 6.29
C ARG A 61 -18.75 11.39 6.38
N ALA A 62 -18.22 12.11 5.39
CA ALA A 62 -16.86 12.63 5.41
C ALA A 62 -16.72 13.82 6.37
N GLY A 63 -17.72 14.71 6.42
CA GLY A 63 -17.81 15.85 7.35
C GLY A 63 -17.90 15.43 8.81
N ASP A 64 -18.80 14.49 9.14
CA ASP A 64 -18.95 13.95 10.51
C ASP A 64 -17.66 13.29 11.04
N GLY A 65 -16.81 12.79 10.14
CA GLY A 65 -15.50 12.22 10.46
C GLY A 65 -14.42 13.26 10.77
N GLN A 66 -14.54 14.46 10.20
CA GLN A 66 -13.60 15.58 10.41
C GLN A 66 -14.01 16.48 11.59
N GLU A 67 -15.30 16.71 11.82
CA GLU A 67 -15.78 17.54 12.93
C GLU A 67 -15.39 16.96 14.31
N LYS A 68 -15.29 15.63 14.43
CA LYS A 68 -14.85 14.97 15.67
C LYS A 68 -13.34 15.07 15.94
N GLN A 69 -12.54 15.49 14.96
CA GLN A 69 -11.10 15.71 15.12
C GLN A 69 -10.73 17.19 15.25
N GLY A 70 -11.63 18.11 14.87
CA GLY A 70 -11.35 19.55 14.77
C GLY A 70 -11.88 20.43 15.90
N GLN A 71 -12.67 19.92 16.85
CA GLN A 71 -13.18 20.74 17.96
C GLN A 71 -12.87 20.10 19.31
N GLN A 72 -11.63 20.31 19.77
CA GLN A 72 -11.36 20.47 21.20
C GLN A 72 -10.72 21.85 21.37
N SER A 73 -11.59 22.85 21.51
CA SER A 73 -11.23 24.23 21.81
C SER A 73 -10.60 24.31 23.20
N VAL A 74 -9.39 24.87 23.23
CA VAL A 74 -8.57 25.16 24.42
C VAL A 74 -9.25 26.08 25.46
N PHE A 75 -10.39 26.70 25.10
CA PHE A 75 -11.14 27.62 25.96
C PHE A 75 -12.21 26.97 26.86
N GLU A 76 -12.53 25.69 26.69
CA GLU A 76 -13.49 25.00 27.56
C GLU A 76 -12.84 24.36 28.80
N ALA A 77 -11.51 24.49 28.93
CA ALA A 77 -10.73 24.04 30.07
C ALA A 77 -10.67 25.07 31.22
N ALA A 78 -11.33 26.23 31.12
CA ALA A 78 -11.13 27.36 32.03
C ALA A 78 -12.33 27.74 32.93
N VAL A 79 -13.44 27.00 32.95
CA VAL A 79 -14.64 27.38 33.74
C VAL A 79 -14.93 26.45 34.94
N SER A 80 -14.15 25.40 35.17
CA SER A 80 -14.32 24.60 36.40
C SER A 80 -13.37 25.04 37.51
N GLN A 81 -13.53 26.25 38.03
CA GLN A 81 -12.92 26.65 39.31
C GLN A 81 -13.98 26.87 40.39
N ALA A 82 -13.79 26.07 41.46
CA ALA A 82 -14.10 26.35 42.85
C ALA A 82 -15.58 26.53 43.27
N LYS A 83 -16.21 25.41 43.64
CA LYS A 83 -17.22 25.40 44.72
C LYS A 83 -16.60 24.72 45.95
N VAL A 84 -16.28 25.52 46.96
CA VAL A 84 -15.72 25.08 48.25
C VAL A 84 -16.74 24.21 48.99
N PRO A 85 -16.43 22.95 49.37
CA PRO A 85 -17.29 22.20 50.28
C PRO A 85 -16.98 22.57 51.74
N LYS A 86 -18.04 22.85 52.50
CA LYS A 86 -18.00 23.07 53.95
C LYS A 86 -17.53 21.79 54.67
N LYS A 87 -16.68 21.98 55.68
CA LYS A 87 -16.14 20.96 56.59
C LYS A 87 -17.25 20.08 57.15
N ALA A 88 -17.18 18.78 56.86
CA ALA A 88 -17.81 17.72 57.65
C ALA A 88 -16.71 16.79 58.18
N SER A 89 -16.93 16.36 59.41
CA SER A 89 -16.12 15.53 60.32
C SER A 89 -15.08 14.58 59.71
N VAL A 90 -13.91 14.57 60.35
CA VAL A 90 -12.80 13.63 60.14
C VAL A 90 -13.22 12.22 60.55
N GLU A 91 -13.65 11.42 59.58
CA GLU A 91 -13.56 9.96 59.66
C GLU A 91 -12.35 9.49 58.85
N SER A 92 -11.59 8.56 59.43
CA SER A 92 -10.33 8.02 58.92
C SER A 92 -10.39 7.63 57.43
N ILE A 93 -9.64 8.33 56.59
CA ILE A 93 -9.48 7.99 55.17
C ILE A 93 -8.60 6.74 55.07
N ARG A 94 -9.23 5.58 54.88
CA ARG A 94 -8.54 4.38 54.37
C ARG A 94 -8.10 4.68 52.93
N PRO A 95 -6.91 4.24 52.47
CA PRO A 95 -6.48 4.49 51.10
C PRO A 95 -7.50 3.88 50.13
N ALA A 96 -8.10 4.72 49.29
CA ALA A 96 -9.05 4.29 48.27
C ALA A 96 -8.35 3.33 47.31
N VAL A 97 -8.72 2.05 47.37
CA VAL A 97 -8.23 1.02 46.45
C VAL A 97 -8.65 1.41 45.03
N ILE A 98 -7.71 1.92 44.23
CA ILE A 98 -7.91 2.18 42.81
C ILE A 98 -8.22 0.83 42.15
N LYS A 99 -9.49 0.61 41.80
CA LYS A 99 -9.90 -0.60 41.08
C LYS A 99 -9.22 -0.59 39.71
N LYS A 100 -8.25 -1.49 39.52
CA LYS A 100 -7.52 -1.62 38.25
C LYS A 100 -8.51 -1.79 37.09
N LYS A 101 -8.36 -0.99 36.02
CA LYS A 101 -9.16 -1.13 34.79
C LYS A 101 -9.00 -2.56 34.29
N ALA A 102 -10.12 -3.24 34.00
CA ALA A 102 -10.06 -4.57 33.43
C ALA A 102 -9.43 -4.48 32.03
N THR A 103 -8.39 -5.28 31.78
CA THR A 103 -7.66 -5.31 30.51
C THR A 103 -8.28 -6.27 29.49
N GLU A 104 -9.09 -7.22 29.96
CA GLU A 104 -9.68 -8.25 29.11
C GLU A 104 -11.09 -8.65 29.55
N HIS A 105 -11.87 -9.16 28.59
CA HIS A 105 -13.18 -9.75 28.84
C HIS A 105 -13.25 -11.16 28.25
N LYS A 106 -13.41 -12.16 29.12
CA LYS A 106 -13.62 -13.56 28.72
C LYS A 106 -15.11 -13.86 28.65
N TYR A 107 -15.53 -14.47 27.55
CA TYR A 107 -16.89 -14.96 27.36
C TYR A 107 -16.87 -16.38 26.79
N SER A 108 -17.89 -17.18 27.09
CA SER A 108 -17.98 -18.55 26.61
C SER A 108 -19.40 -18.90 26.18
N THR A 109 -19.53 -19.77 25.18
CA THR A 109 -20.84 -20.28 24.78
C THR A 109 -21.36 -21.33 25.75
N ALA A 110 -22.65 -21.66 25.65
CA ALA A 110 -23.12 -22.97 26.08
C ALA A 110 -22.64 -24.07 25.11
N ASN A 111 -22.83 -25.33 25.48
CA ASN A 111 -22.28 -26.47 24.73
C ASN A 111 -22.94 -26.58 23.34
N PHE A 112 -22.13 -26.88 22.33
CA PHE A 112 -22.53 -27.27 20.98
C PHE A 112 -22.47 -28.79 20.83
N LYS A 113 -23.46 -29.37 20.14
CA LYS A 113 -23.43 -30.78 19.70
C LYS A 113 -22.56 -30.94 18.45
N ILE A 114 -21.29 -30.55 18.56
CA ILE A 114 -20.31 -30.51 17.46
C ILE A 114 -18.95 -30.92 18.01
N SER A 115 -18.15 -31.61 17.19
CA SER A 115 -16.77 -31.95 17.52
C SER A 115 -15.90 -30.71 17.70
N HIS A 116 -15.09 -30.72 18.76
CA HIS A 116 -14.16 -29.66 19.11
C HIS A 116 -13.23 -29.31 17.94
N ARG A 117 -12.79 -30.30 17.15
CA ARG A 117 -11.95 -30.09 15.97
C ARG A 117 -12.62 -29.20 14.92
N LYS A 118 -13.91 -29.45 14.64
CA LYS A 118 -14.69 -28.69 13.66
C LYS A 118 -15.00 -27.28 14.16
N LEU A 119 -15.37 -27.15 15.44
CA LEU A 119 -15.62 -25.86 16.06
C LEU A 119 -14.34 -25.02 16.17
N ASN A 120 -13.18 -25.66 16.40
CA ASN A 120 -11.88 -24.99 16.48
C ASN A 120 -11.46 -24.35 15.16
N MET A 121 -11.91 -24.87 14.01
CA MET A 121 -11.69 -24.21 12.71
C MET A 121 -12.34 -22.82 12.67
N LEU A 122 -13.55 -22.67 13.24
CA LEU A 122 -14.21 -21.37 13.36
C LEU A 122 -13.52 -20.47 14.39
N GLY A 123 -13.05 -21.04 15.51
CA GLY A 123 -12.22 -20.32 16.48
C GLY A 123 -10.96 -19.72 15.84
N ARG A 124 -10.21 -20.53 15.08
CA ARG A 124 -9.04 -20.07 14.30
C ARG A 124 -9.39 -18.99 13.28
N GLN A 125 -10.57 -19.05 12.68
CA GLN A 125 -11.02 -18.09 11.68
C GLN A 125 -11.33 -16.70 12.28
N ILE A 126 -11.75 -16.62 13.54
CA ILE A 126 -12.08 -15.36 14.23
C ILE A 126 -10.94 -14.83 15.10
N SER A 127 -10.02 -15.69 15.53
CA SER A 127 -8.87 -15.30 16.38
C SER A 127 -8.01 -14.24 15.69
N GLY A 128 -7.65 -13.19 16.44
CA GLY A 128 -6.81 -12.07 15.97
C GLY A 128 -7.55 -11.02 15.13
N LYS A 129 -8.85 -11.17 14.86
CA LYS A 129 -9.64 -10.18 14.10
C LYS A 129 -10.32 -9.17 15.03
N PRO A 130 -10.55 -7.93 14.58
CA PRO A 130 -11.44 -7.01 15.27
C PRO A 130 -12.81 -7.64 15.49
N ILE A 131 -13.46 -7.32 16.61
CA ILE A 131 -14.71 -7.95 17.02
C ILE A 131 -15.81 -7.81 15.95
N ASP A 132 -15.90 -6.63 15.33
CA ASP A 132 -16.92 -6.34 14.31
C ASP A 132 -16.68 -7.15 13.04
N HIS A 133 -15.41 -7.28 12.62
CA HIS A 133 -15.05 -8.11 11.48
C HIS A 133 -15.29 -9.60 11.77
N ALA A 134 -15.08 -10.06 13.01
CA ALA A 134 -15.41 -11.43 13.41
C ALA A 134 -16.93 -11.69 13.37
N ILE A 135 -17.76 -10.73 13.81
CA ILE A 135 -19.23 -10.81 13.71
C ILE A 135 -19.67 -10.90 12.25
N VAL A 136 -19.13 -10.04 11.38
CA VAL A 136 -19.39 -10.05 9.94
C VAL A 136 -18.95 -11.36 9.29
N GLN A 137 -17.76 -11.86 9.65
CA GLN A 137 -17.26 -13.15 9.16
C GLN A 137 -18.20 -14.31 9.52
N MET A 138 -18.78 -14.29 10.72
CA MET A 138 -19.75 -15.31 11.15
C MET A 138 -21.13 -15.12 10.50
N GLN A 139 -21.51 -13.89 10.16
CA GLN A 139 -22.74 -13.61 9.42
C GLN A 139 -22.74 -14.21 8.02
N PHE A 140 -21.61 -14.13 7.30
CA PHE A 140 -21.48 -14.66 5.94
C PHE A 140 -20.97 -16.12 5.89
N SER A 141 -20.78 -16.76 7.05
CA SER A 141 -20.32 -18.16 7.10
C SER A 141 -21.50 -19.13 7.06
N GLU A 142 -21.50 -20.04 6.09
CA GLU A 142 -22.53 -21.07 5.91
C GLU A 142 -22.52 -22.18 6.98
N LYS A 143 -21.53 -22.20 7.88
CA LYS A 143 -21.40 -23.29 8.86
C LYS A 143 -22.50 -23.18 9.91
N ARG A 144 -23.19 -24.29 10.21
CA ARG A 144 -24.30 -24.33 11.21
C ARG A 144 -24.01 -23.63 12.56
N ALA A 145 -22.77 -23.68 13.03
CA ALA A 145 -22.38 -23.04 14.30
C ALA A 145 -22.20 -21.52 14.22
N SER A 146 -22.05 -20.94 13.02
CA SER A 146 -21.72 -19.53 12.79
C SER A 146 -22.76 -18.60 13.40
N SER A 147 -24.04 -18.87 13.21
CA SER A 147 -25.15 -18.06 13.74
C SER A 147 -25.09 -17.90 15.26
N ARG A 148 -24.88 -19.00 16.00
CA ARG A 148 -24.77 -18.94 17.47
C ARG A 148 -23.47 -18.31 17.94
N ILE A 149 -22.38 -18.46 17.18
CA ILE A 149 -21.11 -17.78 17.47
C ILE A 149 -21.25 -16.27 17.23
N LYS A 150 -21.95 -15.84 16.18
CA LYS A 150 -22.27 -14.43 15.91
C LYS A 150 -22.98 -13.81 17.11
N SER A 151 -24.04 -14.45 17.60
CA SER A 151 -24.77 -13.99 18.80
C SER A 151 -23.84 -13.91 20.02
N MET A 152 -23.03 -14.94 20.25
CA MET A 152 -22.05 -14.94 21.35
C MET A 152 -21.06 -13.78 21.25
N LEU A 153 -20.52 -13.49 20.06
CA LEU A 153 -19.58 -12.38 19.86
C LEU A 153 -20.25 -11.02 20.11
N ALA A 154 -21.49 -10.84 19.66
CA ALA A 154 -22.26 -9.62 19.93
C ALA A 154 -22.52 -9.43 21.43
N THR A 155 -22.89 -10.49 22.15
CA THR A 155 -23.06 -10.44 23.61
C THR A 155 -21.74 -10.17 24.32
N ALA A 156 -20.66 -10.82 23.89
CA ALA A 156 -19.33 -10.61 24.47
C ALA A 156 -18.84 -9.17 24.25
N LYS A 157 -19.10 -8.58 23.08
CA LYS A 157 -18.85 -7.15 22.79
C LYS A 157 -19.61 -6.26 23.77
N LEU A 158 -20.92 -6.48 23.92
CA LEU A 158 -21.76 -5.72 24.85
C LEU A 158 -21.26 -5.83 26.29
N HIS A 159 -20.89 -7.04 26.74
CA HIS A 159 -20.40 -7.25 28.09
C HIS A 159 -19.03 -6.60 28.33
N ALA A 160 -18.15 -6.62 27.32
CA ALA A 160 -16.86 -5.95 27.37
C ALA A 160 -17.02 -4.43 27.49
N THR A 161 -17.95 -3.83 26.76
CA THR A 161 -18.21 -2.39 26.81
C THR A 161 -18.94 -2.00 28.09
N ALA A 162 -20.03 -2.69 28.43
CA ALA A 162 -20.92 -2.30 29.52
C ALA A 162 -20.34 -2.59 30.92
N TYR A 163 -19.68 -3.73 31.10
CA TYR A 163 -19.20 -4.15 32.44
C TYR A 163 -17.71 -3.93 32.65
N LYS A 164 -16.91 -3.88 31.58
CA LYS A 164 -15.45 -3.77 31.67
C LYS A 164 -14.90 -2.43 31.15
N ASN A 165 -15.77 -1.54 30.64
CA ASN A 165 -15.39 -0.23 30.08
C ASN A 165 -14.25 -0.32 29.07
N LEU A 166 -14.27 -1.37 28.24
CA LEU A 166 -13.35 -1.52 27.12
C LEU A 166 -13.86 -0.74 25.91
N ASP A 167 -12.96 -0.14 25.14
CA ASP A 167 -13.31 0.61 23.92
C ASP A 167 -13.81 -0.35 22.82
N SER A 168 -15.07 -0.15 22.41
CA SER A 168 -15.72 -0.91 21.36
C SER A 168 -14.98 -0.86 20.03
N SER A 169 -14.35 0.27 19.69
CA SER A 169 -13.74 0.50 18.38
C SER A 169 -12.38 -0.22 18.23
N ARG A 170 -11.71 -0.46 19.36
CA ARG A 170 -10.39 -1.12 19.44
C ARG A 170 -10.48 -2.56 19.91
N LEU A 171 -11.68 -3.10 20.06
CA LEU A 171 -11.88 -4.43 20.61
C LEU A 171 -11.49 -5.50 19.58
N VAL A 172 -10.58 -6.39 19.97
CA VAL A 172 -10.07 -7.49 19.15
C VAL A 172 -10.32 -8.81 19.85
N VAL A 173 -10.64 -9.84 19.07
CA VAL A 173 -10.65 -11.23 19.55
C VAL A 173 -9.21 -11.67 19.75
N ALA A 174 -8.65 -11.46 20.94
CA ALA A 174 -7.27 -11.77 21.24
C ALA A 174 -7.02 -13.28 21.13
N GLU A 175 -7.92 -14.06 21.73
CA GLU A 175 -7.83 -15.52 21.77
C GLU A 175 -9.21 -16.12 21.55
N ALA A 176 -9.26 -17.21 20.79
CA ALA A 176 -10.44 -18.05 20.65
C ALA A 176 -10.02 -19.52 20.68
N TRP A 177 -10.56 -20.29 21.62
CA TRP A 177 -10.26 -21.71 21.72
C TRP A 177 -11.51 -22.51 22.05
N VAL A 178 -11.43 -23.82 21.85
CA VAL A 178 -12.55 -24.74 22.05
C VAL A 178 -12.16 -25.82 23.04
N THR A 179 -12.97 -25.98 24.08
CA THR A 179 -12.85 -27.07 25.04
C THR A 179 -13.82 -28.20 24.70
N LYS A 180 -13.46 -29.44 25.05
CA LYS A 180 -14.39 -30.57 25.00
C LYS A 180 -15.53 -30.32 25.99
N GLY A 181 -16.74 -30.71 25.61
CA GLY A 181 -17.92 -30.64 26.47
C GLY A 181 -17.94 -31.80 27.47
N PRO A 182 -18.80 -31.70 28.50
CA PRO A 182 -18.91 -32.70 29.56
C PRO A 182 -19.49 -34.04 29.08
N LYS A 183 -20.25 -34.04 27.97
CA LYS A 183 -20.88 -35.26 27.42
C LYS A 183 -20.17 -35.69 26.13
N GLN A 184 -19.78 -36.97 26.08
CA GLN A 184 -19.35 -37.66 24.87
C GLN A 184 -20.19 -38.94 24.76
N LEU A 185 -21.36 -38.82 24.13
CA LEU A 185 -22.29 -39.94 24.04
C LEU A 185 -21.70 -40.99 23.09
N LYS A 186 -21.42 -42.17 23.63
CA LYS A 186 -20.97 -43.33 22.87
C LYS A 186 -22.18 -44.10 22.36
N ARG A 187 -22.17 -44.47 21.08
CA ARG A 187 -23.17 -45.31 20.40
C ARG A 187 -22.46 -46.50 19.78
N LEU A 188 -23.03 -47.69 19.92
CA LEU A 188 -22.52 -48.88 19.26
C LEU A 188 -22.71 -48.72 17.75
N GLU A 189 -21.66 -48.97 16.97
CA GLU A 189 -21.68 -48.98 15.52
C GLU A 189 -21.42 -50.43 15.07
N PRO A 190 -22.47 -51.23 14.76
CA PRO A 190 -22.27 -52.59 14.29
C PRO A 190 -21.54 -52.60 12.95
N ARG A 191 -20.60 -53.54 12.77
CA ARG A 191 -19.82 -53.76 11.54
C ARG A 191 -19.93 -55.22 11.10
N GLY A 192 -19.49 -55.51 9.89
CA GLY A 192 -19.49 -56.88 9.36
C GLY A 192 -18.62 -57.85 10.18
N ARG A 193 -18.92 -59.15 10.08
CA ARG A 193 -18.19 -60.26 10.72
C ARG A 193 -18.13 -60.15 12.26
N GLY A 194 -19.24 -59.76 12.90
CA GLY A 194 -19.32 -59.66 14.37
C GLY A 194 -18.48 -58.55 15.00
N LYS A 195 -17.85 -57.68 14.21
CA LYS A 195 -17.08 -56.53 14.72
C LYS A 195 -18.02 -55.40 15.11
N PHE A 196 -17.63 -54.59 16.08
CA PHE A 196 -18.33 -53.34 16.40
C PHE A 196 -17.34 -52.20 16.65
N GLY A 197 -17.73 -50.99 16.23
CA GLY A 197 -17.07 -49.75 16.58
C GLY A 197 -17.87 -48.99 17.65
N ILE A 198 -17.25 -47.95 18.22
CA ILE A 198 -17.95 -46.99 19.09
C ILE A 198 -17.97 -45.64 18.39
N ARG A 199 -19.16 -45.21 17.97
CA ARG A 199 -19.39 -43.87 17.45
C ARG A 199 -19.56 -42.88 18.60
N VAL A 200 -18.75 -41.83 18.62
CA VAL A 200 -18.82 -40.80 19.66
C VAL A 200 -19.51 -39.55 19.11
N HIS A 201 -20.52 -39.06 19.83
CA HIS A 201 -21.14 -37.75 19.62
C HIS A 201 -20.55 -36.75 20.62
N PRO A 202 -19.51 -35.98 20.24
CA PRO A 202 -18.87 -35.04 21.13
C PRO A 202 -19.68 -33.76 21.27
N ASP A 203 -19.82 -33.29 22.50
CA ASP A 203 -20.15 -31.90 22.78
C ASP A 203 -18.87 -31.06 22.89
N SER A 204 -18.96 -29.76 22.60
CA SER A 204 -17.84 -28.81 22.71
C SER A 204 -18.30 -27.42 23.11
N ARG A 205 -17.44 -26.62 23.72
CA ARG A 205 -17.70 -25.22 24.09
C ARG A 205 -16.62 -24.31 23.54
N MET A 206 -17.00 -23.14 23.02
CA MET A 206 -16.04 -22.14 22.57
C MET A 206 -15.88 -21.05 23.62
N HIS A 207 -14.65 -20.62 23.84
CA HIS A 207 -14.27 -19.50 24.69
C HIS A 207 -13.60 -18.44 23.83
N VAL A 208 -13.87 -17.18 24.15
CA VAL A 208 -13.29 -16.02 23.49
C VAL A 208 -12.82 -15.03 24.55
N VAL A 209 -11.63 -14.47 24.35
CA VAL A 209 -11.09 -13.36 25.14
C VAL A 209 -10.99 -12.13 24.25
N LEU A 210 -11.59 -11.03 24.71
CA LEU A 210 -11.58 -9.74 24.05
C LEU A 210 -10.60 -8.82 24.79
N ARG A 211 -9.72 -8.16 24.04
CA ARG A 211 -8.76 -7.16 24.55
C ARG A 211 -8.82 -5.93 23.65
N GLU A 212 -8.46 -4.77 24.20
CA GLU A 212 -8.15 -3.59 23.38
C GLU A 212 -6.86 -3.86 22.60
N GLY A 213 -6.91 -3.69 21.28
CA GLY A 213 -5.78 -3.95 20.39
C GLY A 213 -5.73 -2.96 19.23
N LYS A 214 -4.76 -3.16 18.33
CA LYS A 214 -4.64 -2.37 17.11
C LYS A 214 -5.83 -2.66 16.20
N THR A 215 -6.38 -1.62 15.56
CA THR A 215 -7.42 -1.80 14.56
C THR A 215 -6.85 -2.47 13.31
N PHE A 216 -7.70 -3.11 12.50
CA PHE A 216 -7.28 -3.79 11.28
C PHE A 216 -6.59 -2.85 10.28
N GLU A 217 -7.05 -1.60 10.18
CA GLU A 217 -6.42 -0.59 9.35
C GLU A 217 -5.02 -0.22 9.84
N GLN A 218 -4.83 -0.10 11.16
CA GLN A 218 -3.52 0.14 11.75
C GLN A 218 -2.57 -1.03 11.50
N LEU A 219 -3.05 -2.27 11.68
CA LEU A 219 -2.26 -3.47 11.36
C LEU A 219 -1.88 -3.52 9.88
N LYS A 220 -2.81 -3.23 8.97
CA LYS A 220 -2.54 -3.13 7.53
C LYS A 220 -1.53 -2.02 7.21
N LYS A 221 -1.67 -0.85 7.84
CA LYS A 221 -0.73 0.27 7.68
C LYS A 221 0.66 -0.09 8.19
N GLU A 222 0.76 -0.74 9.34
CA GLU A 222 2.03 -1.22 9.92
C GLU A 222 2.67 -2.30 9.04
N GLN A 223 1.89 -3.27 8.56
CA GLN A 223 2.36 -4.29 7.62
C GLN A 223 2.83 -3.65 6.30
N ARG A 224 2.10 -2.67 5.76
CA ARG A 224 2.51 -1.92 4.58
C ARG A 224 3.80 -1.16 4.83
N ALA A 225 3.91 -0.43 5.95
CA ALA A 225 5.13 0.28 6.33
C ALA A 225 6.32 -0.68 6.48
N ARG A 226 6.11 -1.88 7.04
CA ARG A 226 7.13 -2.93 7.13
C ARG A 226 7.53 -3.47 5.74
N ARG A 227 6.57 -3.61 4.81
CA ARG A 227 6.85 -4.02 3.42
C ARG A 227 7.62 -2.96 2.64
N LEU A 228 7.37 -1.68 2.89
CA LEU A 228 8.08 -0.57 2.26
C LEU A 228 9.54 -0.49 2.77
N LYS A 229 9.74 -0.71 4.08
CA LYS A 229 11.07 -0.77 4.74
C LYS A 229 11.90 -2.03 4.41
N ARG A 230 11.71 -2.62 3.24
CA ARG A 230 12.52 -3.76 2.76
C ARG A 230 13.81 -3.31 2.08
N ILE A 231 13.80 -2.12 1.49
CA ILE A 231 14.99 -1.49 0.89
C ILE A 231 15.84 -0.87 2.00
N VAL A 232 17.16 -0.86 1.80
CA VAL A 232 18.08 -0.24 2.75
C VAL A 232 17.89 1.27 2.72
N SER A 233 17.65 1.85 3.90
CA SER A 233 17.62 3.30 4.11
C SER A 233 18.64 3.67 5.16
N ALA A 234 19.45 4.70 4.87
CA ALA A 234 20.40 5.26 5.80
C ALA A 234 19.94 6.66 6.21
N GLY A 235 20.01 6.94 7.52
CA GLY A 235 19.61 8.22 8.10
C GLY A 235 20.77 8.78 8.91
N THR A 236 21.47 9.77 8.36
CA THR A 236 22.62 10.40 9.01
C THR A 236 22.17 11.69 9.66
N THR A 237 22.34 11.80 10.98
CA THR A 237 22.05 13.04 11.72
C THR A 237 23.34 13.80 11.99
N TYR A 238 23.51 14.95 11.35
CA TYR A 238 24.62 15.88 11.58
C TYR A 238 24.22 16.91 12.63
N ALA A 239 24.89 16.91 13.78
CA ALA A 239 24.78 17.97 14.78
C ALA A 239 25.87 19.01 14.51
N VAL A 240 25.53 20.02 13.72
CA VAL A 240 26.46 21.05 13.23
C VAL A 240 26.54 22.18 14.25
N LYS A 241 27.75 22.71 14.45
CA LYS A 241 28.02 23.92 15.24
C LYS A 241 28.83 24.90 14.40
N ALA A 242 28.32 26.11 14.20
CA ALA A 242 29.03 27.14 13.43
C ALA A 242 30.15 27.78 14.27
N LEU A 243 31.35 27.88 13.69
CA LEU A 243 32.50 28.59 14.30
C LEU A 243 32.63 30.04 13.82
N GLN A 244 32.12 30.33 12.62
CA GLN A 244 32.13 31.65 12.00
C GLN A 244 30.69 32.17 11.83
N PRO A 245 30.45 33.48 11.88
CA PRO A 245 29.14 34.07 11.56
C PRO A 245 28.89 34.01 10.04
N GLY A 246 27.64 34.20 9.59
CA GLY A 246 27.36 34.34 8.15
C GLY A 246 27.08 33.05 7.39
N GLN A 247 27.08 31.89 8.05
CA GLN A 247 26.98 30.61 7.34
C GLN A 247 25.54 30.31 6.92
N THR A 248 25.31 30.34 5.61
CA THR A 248 24.02 30.07 4.96
C THR A 248 23.97 28.70 4.29
N THR A 249 25.13 28.09 3.99
CA THR A 249 25.21 26.81 3.29
C THR A 249 26.03 25.81 4.10
N TYR A 250 25.63 24.55 4.08
CA TYR A 250 26.38 23.45 4.69
C TYR A 250 26.72 22.38 3.65
N GLN A 251 27.97 21.93 3.62
CA GLN A 251 28.42 20.91 2.68
C GLN A 251 28.36 19.51 3.30
N ILE A 252 27.76 18.58 2.58
CA ILE A 252 27.73 17.15 2.93
C ILE A 252 28.53 16.40 1.88
N MET A 253 29.38 15.47 2.31
CA MET A 253 30.12 14.59 1.41
C MET A 253 29.57 13.18 1.48
N LEU A 254 29.38 12.54 0.33
CA LEU A 254 29.06 11.12 0.21
C LEU A 254 30.26 10.38 -0.36
N SER A 255 30.62 9.23 0.22
CA SER A 255 31.68 8.40 -0.34
C SER A 255 31.29 7.90 -1.72
N LYS A 256 32.27 7.63 -2.60
CA LYS A 256 31.99 7.08 -3.94
C LYS A 256 31.12 5.82 -3.89
N ALA A 257 31.40 4.93 -2.95
CA ALA A 257 30.62 3.71 -2.73
C ALA A 257 29.20 3.98 -2.22
N GLU A 258 29.00 5.02 -1.41
CA GLU A 258 27.68 5.42 -0.93
C GLU A 258 26.87 6.10 -2.04
N ARG A 259 27.46 7.05 -2.78
CA ARG A 259 26.78 7.76 -3.87
C ARG A 259 26.37 6.83 -5.01
N ALA A 260 27.22 5.87 -5.38
CA ALA A 260 26.93 4.89 -6.44
C ALA A 260 25.72 4.00 -6.12
N LYS A 261 25.42 3.77 -4.84
CA LYS A 261 24.26 3.00 -4.37
C LYS A 261 23.06 3.89 -4.04
N THR A 262 23.23 5.21 -3.98
CA THR A 262 22.18 6.12 -3.53
C THR A 262 21.26 6.46 -4.69
N SER A 263 19.99 6.11 -4.54
CA SER A 263 18.90 6.37 -5.48
C SER A 263 18.13 7.63 -5.12
N TRP A 264 17.83 7.81 -3.83
CA TRP A 264 17.08 8.96 -3.32
C TRP A 264 17.87 9.62 -2.20
N LEU A 265 17.87 10.96 -2.19
CA LEU A 265 18.41 11.75 -1.09
C LEU A 265 17.43 12.86 -0.69
N ASP A 266 17.24 13.04 0.61
CA ASP A 266 16.57 14.19 1.21
C ASP A 266 17.41 14.73 2.36
N VAL A 267 17.50 16.05 2.52
CA VAL A 267 18.05 16.68 3.73
C VAL A 267 16.97 17.47 4.43
N LYS A 268 16.79 17.23 5.74
CA LYS A 268 15.74 17.86 6.56
C LYS A 268 16.33 18.38 7.86
N VAL A 269 15.78 19.46 8.41
CA VAL A 269 16.07 19.83 9.80
C VAL A 269 15.34 18.85 10.73
N LYS A 270 16.02 18.38 11.77
CA LYS A 270 15.46 17.42 12.73
C LYS A 270 14.15 17.95 13.32
N GLY A 271 13.04 17.26 13.05
CA GLY A 271 11.70 17.61 13.52
C GLY A 271 10.83 18.34 12.48
N GLN A 272 11.41 18.83 11.39
CA GLN A 272 10.68 19.37 10.25
C GLN A 272 10.45 18.28 9.19
N THR A 273 9.30 18.35 8.52
CA THR A 273 8.93 17.39 7.46
C THR A 273 9.32 17.86 6.07
N VAL A 274 9.52 19.16 5.88
CA VAL A 274 9.86 19.77 4.59
C VAL A 274 11.35 19.58 4.31
N PRO A 275 11.73 18.98 3.16
CA PRO A 275 13.13 18.89 2.76
C PRO A 275 13.70 20.27 2.40
N LEU A 276 15.00 20.45 2.65
CA LEU A 276 15.77 21.62 2.24
C LEU A 276 16.22 21.47 0.80
N GLU A 277 16.52 22.59 0.14
CA GLU A 277 17.10 22.59 -1.21
C GLU A 277 18.55 22.07 -1.14
N VAL A 278 18.86 21.15 -2.06
CA VAL A 278 20.17 20.51 -2.18
C VAL A 278 20.67 20.70 -3.60
N ALA A 279 21.89 21.23 -3.74
CA ALA A 279 22.59 21.34 -5.01
C ALA A 279 23.78 20.37 -5.03
N GLU A 280 23.89 19.55 -6.07
CA GLU A 280 25.04 18.67 -6.27
C GLU A 280 26.22 19.50 -6.84
N LEU A 281 27.35 19.53 -6.12
CA LEU A 281 28.56 20.27 -6.52
C LEU A 281 29.54 19.42 -7.34
N GLY A 282 29.30 18.11 -7.47
CA GLY A 282 30.14 17.17 -8.20
C GLY A 282 31.14 16.42 -7.31
N GLU A 283 32.19 15.88 -7.92
CA GLU A 283 33.30 15.26 -7.19
C GLU A 283 34.22 16.33 -6.59
N ASP A 284 34.72 16.07 -5.39
CA ASP A 284 35.73 16.92 -4.75
C ASP A 284 37.07 16.88 -5.50
N GLU A 285 37.91 17.90 -5.34
CA GLU A 285 39.25 17.99 -5.96
C GLU A 285 40.13 16.79 -5.58
N SER A 286 39.94 16.28 -4.36
CA SER A 286 40.62 15.10 -3.82
C SER A 286 40.09 13.76 -4.35
N SER A 287 39.00 13.77 -5.12
CA SER A 287 38.31 12.57 -5.63
C SER A 287 37.86 11.58 -4.54
N ILE A 288 37.77 12.01 -3.29
CA ILE A 288 37.37 11.16 -2.14
C ILE A 288 35.86 10.85 -2.16
N GLY A 289 35.05 11.83 -2.56
CA GLY A 289 33.59 11.71 -2.53
C GLY A 289 32.88 12.77 -3.36
N HIS A 290 31.55 12.68 -3.37
CA HIS A 290 30.67 13.64 -4.02
C HIS A 290 30.17 14.67 -3.00
N LEU A 291 30.29 15.95 -3.35
CA LEU A 291 29.88 17.07 -2.51
C LEU A 291 28.45 17.52 -2.83
N LEU A 292 27.71 17.79 -1.77
CA LEU A 292 26.34 18.29 -1.79
C LEU A 292 26.31 19.59 -0.98
N SER A 293 25.81 20.67 -1.59
CA SER A 293 25.56 21.93 -0.90
C SER A 293 24.11 21.99 -0.45
N VAL A 294 23.88 22.21 0.84
CA VAL A 294 22.55 22.35 1.44
C VAL A 294 22.34 23.79 1.88
N SER A 295 21.28 24.42 1.39
CA SER A 295 20.87 25.75 1.84
C SER A 295 20.21 25.66 3.21
N LEU A 296 20.73 26.40 4.19
CA LEU A 296 20.17 26.45 5.53
C LEU A 296 18.96 27.41 5.56
N PRO A 297 17.89 27.08 6.30
CA PRO A 297 16.69 27.92 6.35
C PRO A 297 16.91 29.23 7.12
N LYS A 298 17.89 29.25 8.02
CA LYS A 298 18.30 30.41 8.81
C LYS A 298 19.81 30.45 8.89
N GLU A 299 20.38 31.63 8.72
CA GLU A 299 21.80 31.88 8.92
C GLU A 299 22.21 31.51 10.36
N LEU A 300 23.33 30.79 10.47
CA LEU A 300 23.87 30.38 11.76
C LEU A 300 24.82 31.45 12.31
N ALA A 301 24.47 31.97 13.50
CA ALA A 301 25.37 32.80 14.29
C ALA A 301 26.54 31.98 14.85
N VAL A 302 27.60 32.66 15.31
CA VAL A 302 28.74 32.02 15.98
C VAL A 302 28.25 31.18 17.15
N ASN A 303 28.69 29.93 17.24
CA ASN A 303 28.24 28.90 18.19
C ASN A 303 26.78 28.46 18.06
N GLY A 304 26.05 28.92 17.03
CA GLY A 304 24.74 28.40 16.67
C GLY A 304 24.81 26.91 16.35
N THR A 305 23.82 26.15 16.79
CA THR A 305 23.74 24.70 16.56
C THR A 305 22.54 24.35 15.70
N LEU A 306 22.71 23.40 14.80
CA LEU A 306 21.67 22.91 13.92
C LEU A 306 21.78 21.39 13.75
N ASN A 307 20.65 20.70 13.84
CA ASN A 307 20.59 19.26 13.61
C ASN A 307 20.00 18.99 12.23
N LEU A 308 20.85 18.62 11.28
CA LEU A 308 20.45 18.20 9.94
C LEU A 308 20.31 16.67 9.90
N VAL A 309 19.34 16.18 9.14
CA VAL A 309 19.09 14.76 8.91
C VAL A 309 19.13 14.52 7.41
N LEU A 310 20.15 13.81 6.96
CA LEU A 310 20.27 13.27 5.62
C LEU A 310 19.60 11.89 5.58
N GLU A 311 18.54 11.75 4.80
CA GLU A 311 17.89 10.47 4.52
C GLU A 311 18.29 10.01 3.11
N THR A 312 18.99 8.88 3.01
CA THR A 312 19.32 8.23 1.72
C THR A 312 18.64 6.88 1.60
N VAL A 313 18.24 6.53 0.38
CA VAL A 313 17.77 5.18 0.04
C VAL A 313 18.81 4.53 -0.86
N GLN A 314 19.30 3.36 -0.45
CA GLN A 314 20.36 2.65 -1.15
C GLN A 314 19.78 1.47 -1.95
N THR A 315 20.03 1.46 -3.26
CA THR A 315 19.74 0.35 -4.17
C THR A 315 20.93 -0.62 -4.20
N HIS A 316 20.66 -1.91 -4.41
CA HIS A 316 21.70 -2.96 -4.55
C HIS A 316 22.75 -3.01 -3.43
N ALA A 317 22.40 -2.52 -2.23
CA ALA A 317 23.37 -2.39 -1.13
C ALA A 317 23.63 -3.71 -0.39
N THR A 318 22.72 -4.68 -0.52
CA THR A 318 22.78 -6.01 0.10
C THR A 318 22.83 -7.09 -0.96
N HIS A 319 23.64 -8.11 -0.73
CA HIS A 319 23.74 -9.27 -1.60
C HIS A 319 23.56 -10.58 -0.81
N PRO A 320 23.09 -11.66 -1.44
CA PRO A 320 22.95 -12.95 -0.78
C PRO A 320 24.30 -13.56 -0.42
N TYR A 321 24.44 -14.01 0.82
CA TYR A 321 25.63 -14.71 1.30
C TYR A 321 25.19 -15.86 2.23
N PRO A 322 25.32 -17.14 1.84
CA PRO A 322 25.93 -17.64 0.60
C PRO A 322 25.12 -17.28 -0.65
N GLU A 323 25.80 -17.21 -1.80
CA GLU A 323 25.17 -16.89 -3.09
C GLU A 323 24.21 -17.99 -3.59
N ARG A 324 24.35 -19.22 -3.07
CA ARG A 324 23.50 -20.36 -3.43
C ARG A 324 22.86 -20.97 -2.18
N ALA A 325 21.55 -21.22 -2.24
CA ALA A 325 20.78 -21.83 -1.16
C ALA A 325 19.86 -22.94 -1.68
N THR A 326 19.65 -23.99 -0.90
CA THR A 326 18.65 -25.03 -1.22
C THR A 326 17.23 -24.52 -0.94
N GLN A 327 16.20 -25.20 -1.47
CA GLN A 327 14.79 -24.77 -1.32
C GLN A 327 14.31 -24.65 0.13
N LYS A 328 14.95 -25.32 1.09
CA LYS A 328 14.58 -25.33 2.50
C LYS A 328 15.41 -24.38 3.36
N GLU A 329 16.54 -23.91 2.84
CA GLU A 329 17.45 -23.05 3.58
C GLU A 329 16.87 -21.63 3.75
N PRO A 330 17.15 -20.97 4.88
CA PRO A 330 16.77 -19.58 5.07
C PRO A 330 17.56 -18.67 4.13
N GLN A 331 17.03 -17.48 3.87
CA GLN A 331 17.74 -16.48 3.09
C GLN A 331 18.57 -15.59 4.01
N LEU A 332 19.86 -15.51 3.73
CA LEU A 332 20.79 -14.65 4.44
C LEU A 332 21.35 -13.58 3.49
N LEU A 333 21.45 -12.36 3.98
CA LEU A 333 21.97 -11.22 3.25
C LEU A 333 23.16 -10.61 4.00
N LYS A 334 24.13 -10.12 3.24
CA LYS A 334 25.26 -9.36 3.73
C LYS A 334 25.11 -7.90 3.32
N TYR A 335 25.16 -7.01 4.30
CA TYR A 335 25.22 -5.56 4.10
C TYR A 335 26.64 -5.08 4.37
N GLU A 336 27.14 -4.16 3.54
CA GLU A 336 28.47 -3.58 3.69
C GLU A 336 28.40 -2.06 3.64
N ALA A 337 29.04 -1.41 4.60
CA ALA A 337 29.12 0.04 4.71
C ALA A 337 30.53 0.46 5.15
N ASP A 338 30.84 1.73 4.97
CA ASP A 338 32.07 2.31 5.51
C ASP A 338 31.96 2.50 7.03
N LEU A 339 33.07 2.33 7.75
CA LEU A 339 33.10 2.49 9.21
C LEU A 339 32.91 3.95 9.61
N PHE A 340 33.75 4.83 9.06
CA PHE A 340 33.67 6.27 9.28
C PHE A 340 32.89 6.95 8.17
N ILE A 341 32.13 7.97 8.55
CA ILE A 341 31.41 8.77 7.58
C ILE A 341 32.37 9.74 6.93
N THR A 342 32.31 9.85 5.61
CA THR A 342 33.13 10.79 4.85
C THR A 342 32.56 12.19 5.03
N SER A 343 33.25 13.07 5.76
CA SER A 343 32.84 14.47 5.94
C SER A 343 34.01 15.42 5.68
N PRO A 344 33.78 16.60 5.07
CA PRO A 344 34.85 17.59 4.87
C PRO A 344 35.22 18.32 6.17
N TYR A 345 34.42 18.16 7.21
CA TYR A 345 34.64 18.77 8.53
C TYR A 345 35.16 17.74 9.53
N ALA A 346 35.94 18.21 10.50
CA ALA A 346 36.34 17.42 11.66
C ALA A 346 35.11 17.05 12.51
N THR A 347 34.96 15.77 12.86
CA THR A 347 33.84 15.28 13.66
C THR A 347 34.27 14.94 15.08
N LEU A 348 33.55 15.48 16.06
CA LEU A 348 33.89 15.28 17.47
C LEU A 348 33.44 13.90 17.97
N VAL A 349 32.24 13.46 17.57
CA VAL A 349 31.66 12.19 18.00
C VAL A 349 30.91 11.57 16.82
N GLN A 350 31.25 10.34 16.47
CA GLN A 350 30.52 9.54 15.49
C GLN A 350 29.97 8.27 16.14
N ARG A 351 28.72 7.93 15.82
CA ARG A 351 28.12 6.65 16.20
C ARG A 351 27.28 6.11 15.05
N THR A 352 27.61 4.90 14.60
CA THR A 352 26.91 4.24 13.50
C THR A 352 26.03 3.13 14.06
N LYS A 353 24.75 3.10 13.67
CA LYS A 353 23.79 2.07 14.10
C LYS A 353 23.23 1.35 12.89
N VAL A 354 23.50 0.05 12.79
CA VAL A 354 22.95 -0.82 11.75
C VAL A 354 21.81 -1.63 12.35
N ARG A 355 20.60 -1.48 11.79
CA ARG A 355 19.41 -2.21 12.25
C ARG A 355 18.99 -3.23 11.20
N SER A 356 19.07 -4.52 11.54
CA SER A 356 18.61 -5.60 10.68
C SER A 356 17.08 -5.77 10.74
N SER A 357 16.51 -6.36 9.68
CA SER A 357 15.07 -6.66 9.61
C SER A 357 14.66 -7.75 10.63
N SER A 358 15.55 -8.69 10.91
CA SER A 358 15.36 -9.74 11.91
C SER A 358 16.42 -9.63 13.02
N PRO A 359 16.13 -10.06 14.27
CA PRO A 359 17.11 -10.08 15.35
C PRO A 359 18.20 -11.17 15.16
N ASN A 360 18.04 -12.04 14.18
CA ASN A 360 18.95 -13.15 13.91
C ASN A 360 20.11 -12.67 13.02
N VAL A 361 21.09 -12.03 13.66
CA VAL A 361 22.37 -11.68 13.04
C VAL A 361 23.36 -12.82 13.22
N VAL A 362 23.89 -13.33 12.10
CA VAL A 362 24.83 -14.46 12.04
C VAL A 362 26.24 -13.99 12.40
N SER A 363 26.74 -12.98 11.70
CA SER A 363 28.07 -12.40 11.93
C SER A 363 28.08 -10.90 11.67
N TYR A 364 29.02 -10.20 12.30
CA TYR A 364 29.28 -8.78 12.08
C TYR A 364 30.78 -8.51 12.21
N THR A 365 31.30 -7.55 11.45
CA THR A 365 32.71 -7.16 11.50
C THR A 365 33.03 -6.46 12.82
N THR A 366 34.14 -6.84 13.46
CA THR A 366 34.79 -6.08 14.54
C THR A 366 35.96 -5.29 13.93
N PRO A 367 35.92 -3.95 13.95
CA PRO A 367 37.01 -3.11 13.43
C PRO A 367 38.33 -3.36 14.15
N HIS A 368 39.45 -3.26 13.43
CA HIS A 368 40.82 -3.39 13.95
C HIS A 368 41.51 -2.02 14.01
N ASP A 369 42.50 -1.83 14.89
CA ASP A 369 43.29 -0.59 14.97
C ASP A 369 42.49 0.70 15.24
N VAL A 370 41.34 0.58 15.94
CA VAL A 370 40.45 1.71 16.23
C VAL A 370 40.40 2.09 17.72
N ASP A 371 41.18 1.40 18.55
CA ASP A 371 41.16 1.55 20.01
C ASP A 371 41.60 2.95 20.45
N SER A 372 42.41 3.65 19.64
CA SER A 372 42.79 5.06 19.89
C SER A 372 41.62 6.03 19.85
N PHE A 373 40.54 5.69 19.14
CA PHE A 373 39.36 6.55 18.96
C PHE A 373 38.19 6.17 19.86
N VAL A 374 38.31 5.08 20.62
CA VAL A 374 37.22 4.49 21.40
C VAL A 374 37.60 4.48 22.87
N LYS A 375 36.68 4.93 23.73
CA LYS A 375 36.84 4.83 25.20
C LYS A 375 36.24 3.55 25.77
N ASP A 376 35.07 3.17 25.25
CA ASP A 376 34.31 1.99 25.64
C ASP A 376 34.11 1.13 24.38
N GLY A 377 34.62 -0.11 24.37
CA GLY A 377 34.58 -1.13 23.31
C GLY A 377 33.94 -0.79 21.94
N SER A 378 34.66 -1.10 20.85
CA SER A 378 34.33 -0.63 19.49
C SER A 378 32.94 -1.04 18.94
N VAL A 379 32.39 -2.18 19.34
CA VAL A 379 31.11 -2.70 18.81
C VAL A 379 30.24 -3.32 19.90
N THR A 380 28.95 -2.99 19.87
CA THR A 380 27.94 -3.60 20.76
C THR A 380 26.72 -4.10 19.98
N LYS A 381 26.22 -5.29 20.34
CA LYS A 381 25.01 -5.90 19.74
C LYS A 381 23.86 -5.88 20.74
N SER A 382 22.74 -5.27 20.35
CA SER A 382 21.48 -5.26 21.11
C SER A 382 20.34 -5.74 20.22
N GLY A 383 20.01 -7.03 20.31
CA GLY A 383 18.98 -7.66 19.49
C GLY A 383 19.26 -7.53 17.99
N ALA A 384 18.40 -6.80 17.27
CA ALA A 384 18.53 -6.52 15.84
C ALA A 384 19.39 -5.29 15.50
N THR A 385 19.92 -4.59 16.51
CA THR A 385 20.72 -3.36 16.30
C THR A 385 22.17 -3.62 16.68
N ILE A 386 23.08 -3.30 15.77
CA ILE A 386 24.52 -3.30 15.99
C ILE A 386 24.97 -1.84 16.04
N THR A 387 25.70 -1.47 17.07
CA THR A 387 26.22 -0.11 17.28
C THR A 387 27.74 -0.15 17.18
N TYR A 388 28.28 0.68 16.30
CA TYR A 388 29.72 0.95 16.15
C TYR A 388 30.04 2.31 16.78
N GLY A 389 31.11 2.37 17.56
CA GLY A 389 31.48 3.54 18.34
C GLY A 389 30.65 3.70 19.62
N PRO A 390 30.83 4.81 20.37
CA PRO A 390 31.21 6.12 19.86
C PRO A 390 32.71 6.27 19.55
N TYR A 391 33.01 6.84 18.38
CA TYR A 391 34.34 7.25 17.98
C TYR A 391 34.53 8.74 18.21
N TYR A 392 35.68 9.15 18.76
CA TYR A 392 35.95 10.54 19.13
C TYR A 392 37.02 11.19 18.26
N ASN A 393 36.88 12.49 18.00
CA ASN A 393 37.87 13.36 17.36
C ASN A 393 38.43 12.80 16.03
N ILE A 394 37.55 12.61 15.06
CA ILE A 394 37.90 12.08 13.75
C ILE A 394 38.11 13.23 12.75
N GLN A 395 39.24 13.24 12.07
CA GLN A 395 39.54 14.13 10.95
C GLN A 395 39.77 13.28 9.70
N MET A 396 39.01 13.57 8.64
CA MET A 396 38.99 12.79 7.40
C MET A 396 39.97 13.37 6.39
N ASP A 397 41.26 13.14 6.63
CA ASP A 397 42.31 13.43 5.65
C ASP A 397 42.58 12.20 4.78
N ALA A 398 43.20 12.39 3.61
CA ALA A 398 43.53 11.29 2.69
C ALA A 398 44.35 10.18 3.39
N ASP A 399 45.30 10.57 4.24
CA ASP A 399 46.14 9.66 5.02
C ASP A 399 45.33 8.89 6.07
N PHE A 400 44.34 9.55 6.69
CA PHE A 400 43.44 8.91 7.65
C PHE A 400 42.61 7.83 6.97
N ILE A 401 42.05 8.15 5.81
CA ILE A 401 41.22 7.23 5.03
C ILE A 401 42.05 6.00 4.64
N ALA A 402 43.27 6.19 4.15
CA ALA A 402 44.14 5.08 3.75
C ALA A 402 44.49 4.14 4.91
N LYS A 403 44.62 4.66 6.14
CA LYS A 403 45.09 3.89 7.30
C LYS A 403 43.95 3.28 8.14
N TYR A 404 42.87 4.03 8.37
CA TYR A 404 41.84 3.67 9.34
C TYR A 404 40.48 3.37 8.73
N GLN A 405 40.22 3.76 7.46
CA GLN A 405 38.94 3.48 6.85
C GLN A 405 38.79 1.99 6.55
N GLN A 406 37.77 1.38 7.13
CA GLN A 406 37.48 -0.05 6.99
C GLN A 406 36.04 -0.25 6.55
N ARG A 407 35.79 -1.35 5.83
CA ARG A 407 34.44 -1.76 5.46
C ARG A 407 33.84 -2.63 6.57
N ILE A 408 32.77 -2.15 7.19
CA ILE A 408 31.97 -2.96 8.11
C ILE A 408 31.00 -3.82 7.32
N SER A 409 30.84 -5.07 7.77
CA SER A 409 29.86 -5.99 7.19
C SER A 409 28.94 -6.55 8.27
N VAL A 410 27.66 -6.68 7.93
CA VAL A 410 26.63 -7.28 8.79
C VAL A 410 25.90 -8.35 8.00
N HIS A 411 25.95 -9.58 8.51
CA HIS A 411 25.35 -10.75 7.90
C HIS A 411 24.15 -11.20 8.73
N TYR A 412 22.95 -11.17 8.12
CA TYR A 412 21.70 -11.34 8.85
C TYR A 412 20.65 -12.12 8.03
N ASN A 413 19.68 -12.70 8.74
CA ASN A 413 18.57 -13.40 8.12
C ASN A 413 17.50 -12.41 7.61
N PHE A 414 17.03 -12.63 6.37
CA PHE A 414 16.01 -11.82 5.72
C PHE A 414 14.81 -12.69 5.30
N ASP A 415 13.63 -12.36 5.82
CA ASP A 415 12.44 -13.24 5.71
C ASP A 415 11.54 -12.94 4.50
N HIS A 416 12.04 -12.16 3.52
CA HIS A 416 11.26 -11.74 2.35
C HIS A 416 12.04 -11.98 1.06
N PRO A 417 11.36 -12.19 -0.07
CA PRO A 417 12.03 -12.27 -1.36
C PRO A 417 12.65 -10.92 -1.70
N VAL A 418 13.85 -10.95 -2.26
CA VAL A 418 14.54 -9.75 -2.74
C VAL A 418 14.21 -9.61 -4.22
N LEU A 419 13.40 -8.62 -4.54
CA LEU A 419 12.89 -8.42 -5.89
C LEU A 419 13.62 -7.25 -6.55
N GLU A 420 13.90 -7.40 -7.83
CA GLU A 420 14.55 -6.43 -8.70
C GLU A 420 13.72 -6.39 -9.98
N VAL A 421 13.26 -5.21 -10.39
CA VAL A 421 12.67 -5.01 -11.71
C VAL A 421 13.78 -4.43 -12.57
N LYS A 422 14.35 -5.24 -13.47
CA LYS A 422 15.43 -4.73 -14.32
C LYS A 422 14.95 -3.65 -15.26
N THR A 423 13.79 -3.88 -15.86
CA THR A 423 13.22 -2.99 -16.85
C THR A 423 11.72 -2.88 -16.59
N LEU A 424 11.25 -1.65 -16.49
CA LEU A 424 9.85 -1.28 -16.45
C LEU A 424 9.55 -0.40 -17.65
N CYS A 425 8.76 -0.88 -18.60
CA CYS A 425 8.22 -0.05 -19.66
C CYS A 425 6.75 0.22 -19.36
N ARG A 426 6.44 1.45 -18.97
CA ARG A 426 5.07 1.90 -18.71
C ARG A 426 4.55 2.65 -19.93
N THR A 427 3.40 2.23 -20.43
CA THR A 427 2.62 2.98 -21.41
C THR A 427 1.35 3.51 -20.76
N ALA A 428 1.16 4.83 -20.81
CA ALA A 428 -0.06 5.50 -20.36
C ALA A 428 -0.78 6.08 -21.58
N GLU A 429 -1.83 5.41 -22.04
CA GLU A 429 -2.64 5.85 -23.20
C GLU A 429 -3.89 6.60 -22.74
N ILE A 430 -4.04 7.82 -23.26
CA ILE A 430 -5.15 8.71 -22.95
C ILE A 430 -6.18 8.66 -24.07
N SER A 431 -7.41 8.27 -23.73
CA SER A 431 -8.50 8.19 -24.69
C SER A 431 -9.69 9.05 -24.26
N HIS A 432 -9.93 10.14 -25.00
CA HIS A 432 -11.12 10.98 -24.81
C HIS A 432 -12.40 10.30 -25.30
N TRP A 433 -12.31 9.47 -26.35
CA TRP A 433 -13.44 8.69 -26.86
C TRP A 433 -13.86 7.57 -25.90
N GLY A 434 -12.89 6.87 -25.31
CA GLY A 434 -13.11 5.83 -24.32
C GLY A 434 -13.40 6.38 -22.92
N SER A 435 -13.12 7.67 -22.68
CA SER A 435 -13.18 8.32 -21.37
C SER A 435 -12.39 7.55 -20.29
N ASN A 436 -11.27 6.95 -20.69
CA ASN A 436 -10.37 6.18 -19.82
C ASN A 436 -8.90 6.58 -20.03
N LEU A 437 -8.13 6.37 -18.98
CA LEU A 437 -6.68 6.32 -18.99
C LEU A 437 -6.29 4.84 -18.86
N ASN A 438 -5.73 4.27 -19.92
CA ASN A 438 -5.20 2.92 -19.92
C ASN A 438 -3.73 2.96 -19.48
N ILE A 439 -3.38 2.18 -18.47
CA ILE A 439 -2.00 2.01 -18.01
C ILE A 439 -1.59 0.57 -18.29
N GLU A 440 -0.50 0.38 -19.02
CA GLU A 440 0.12 -0.90 -19.28
C GLU A 440 1.57 -0.88 -18.79
N ASP A 441 1.93 -1.82 -17.92
CA ASP A 441 3.26 -2.00 -17.36
C ASP A 441 3.84 -3.32 -17.88
N ASP A 442 4.87 -3.22 -18.73
CA ASP A 442 5.73 -4.34 -19.09
C ASP A 442 6.88 -4.46 -18.08
N ILE A 443 6.92 -5.57 -17.36
CA ILE A 443 7.80 -5.74 -16.20
C ILE A 443 8.73 -6.94 -16.42
N TYR A 444 10.04 -6.69 -16.41
CA TYR A 444 11.06 -7.73 -16.31
C TYR A 444 11.50 -7.92 -14.86
N LEU A 445 10.82 -8.82 -14.15
CA LEU A 445 11.09 -9.11 -12.74
C LEU A 445 12.21 -10.13 -12.60
N ARG A 446 13.11 -9.91 -11.65
CA ARG A 446 14.14 -10.83 -11.21
C ARG A 446 14.08 -10.98 -9.69
N ASN A 447 14.31 -12.19 -9.21
CA ASN A 447 14.53 -12.41 -7.78
C ASN A 447 16.04 -12.40 -7.51
N ALA A 448 16.55 -11.34 -6.87
CA ALA A 448 17.96 -11.18 -6.54
C ALA A 448 18.37 -11.92 -5.24
N GLY A 449 17.50 -12.78 -4.70
CA GLY A 449 17.85 -13.70 -3.62
C GLY A 449 18.91 -14.74 -4.01
N PRO A 450 19.34 -15.59 -3.05
CA PRO A 450 20.33 -16.64 -3.31
C PRO A 450 19.85 -17.59 -4.40
N THR A 451 20.73 -17.88 -5.34
CA THR A 451 20.44 -18.81 -6.45
C THR A 451 20.17 -20.22 -5.94
N LEU A 452 19.35 -20.98 -6.66
CA LEU A 452 19.00 -22.34 -6.22
C LEU A 452 20.23 -23.26 -6.26
N LYS A 453 20.58 -23.83 -5.12
CA LYS A 453 21.57 -24.91 -5.02
C LYS A 453 20.89 -26.25 -5.29
N GLY A 454 21.30 -26.92 -6.38
CA GLY A 454 20.74 -28.20 -6.81
C GLY A 454 19.58 -28.03 -7.79
N HIS A 455 18.56 -28.88 -7.70
CA HIS A 455 17.40 -28.87 -8.60
C HIS A 455 16.13 -28.41 -7.89
N PHE A 456 15.15 -27.96 -8.68
CA PHE A 456 13.84 -27.62 -8.14
C PHE A 456 13.05 -28.90 -7.86
N SER A 457 12.57 -29.09 -6.62
CA SER A 457 11.69 -30.19 -6.25
C SER A 457 10.25 -29.71 -6.07
N ARG A 458 9.34 -30.17 -6.95
CA ARG A 458 7.91 -29.86 -6.85
C ARG A 458 7.30 -30.42 -5.56
N LEU A 459 7.76 -31.59 -5.13
CA LEU A 459 7.30 -32.24 -3.89
C LEU A 459 7.61 -31.37 -2.67
N GLU A 460 8.83 -30.83 -2.60
CA GLU A 460 9.23 -29.96 -1.50
C GLU A 460 8.44 -28.66 -1.49
N HIS A 461 8.28 -28.02 -2.65
CA HIS A 461 7.46 -26.83 -2.80
C HIS A 461 5.99 -27.09 -2.39
N GLN A 462 5.42 -28.23 -2.78
CA GLN A 462 4.05 -28.59 -2.40
C GLN A 462 3.91 -28.86 -0.89
N SER A 463 4.89 -29.53 -0.29
CA SER A 463 4.97 -29.73 1.16
C SER A 463 5.03 -28.39 1.90
N GLN A 464 5.90 -27.47 1.47
CA GLN A 464 5.99 -26.11 2.01
C GLN A 464 4.67 -25.33 1.87
N SER A 465 4.02 -25.44 0.72
CA SER A 465 2.71 -24.83 0.48
C SER A 465 1.63 -25.39 1.40
N TYR A 466 1.64 -26.69 1.68
CA TYR A 466 0.68 -27.35 2.59
C TYR A 466 0.85 -26.84 4.02
N PHE A 467 2.10 -26.70 4.49
CA PHE A 467 2.41 -26.17 5.81
C PHE A 467 2.42 -24.64 5.89
N ARG A 468 2.26 -23.94 4.76
CA ARG A 468 2.38 -22.47 4.62
C ARG A 468 3.72 -21.94 5.16
N LYS A 469 4.79 -22.67 4.87
CA LYS A 469 6.17 -22.36 5.28
C LYS A 469 7.06 -22.35 4.03
N PHE A 470 6.88 -21.35 3.19
CA PHE A 470 7.81 -21.09 2.10
C PHE A 470 9.10 -20.50 2.65
N SER A 471 10.22 -20.87 2.05
CA SER A 471 11.50 -20.21 2.28
C SER A 471 11.45 -18.79 1.73
N ALA A 472 12.13 -17.87 2.41
CA ALA A 472 12.06 -16.44 2.12
C ALA A 472 12.48 -16.07 0.69
N HIS A 473 13.41 -16.82 0.10
CA HIS A 473 13.93 -16.58 -1.25
C HIS A 473 13.00 -17.04 -2.38
N ILE A 474 11.79 -17.52 -2.08
CA ILE A 474 10.80 -17.98 -3.07
C ILE A 474 9.66 -16.97 -3.16
N LEU A 475 9.45 -16.39 -4.35
CA LEU A 475 8.26 -15.59 -4.63
C LEU A 475 7.13 -16.49 -5.15
N SER A 476 6.08 -16.65 -4.35
CA SER A 476 4.90 -17.45 -4.72
C SER A 476 3.72 -16.62 -5.24
N ASP A 477 3.58 -15.40 -4.74
CA ASP A 477 2.48 -14.49 -5.04
C ASP A 477 2.95 -13.04 -4.88
N LEU A 478 2.35 -12.16 -5.67
CA LEU A 478 2.60 -10.73 -5.67
C LEU A 478 1.30 -9.99 -5.42
N THR A 479 1.35 -8.93 -4.63
CA THR A 479 0.18 -8.09 -4.36
C THR A 479 0.49 -6.65 -4.68
N LEU A 480 -0.26 -6.10 -5.64
CA LEU A 480 -0.13 -4.74 -6.14
C LEU A 480 -1.29 -3.89 -5.64
N HIS A 481 -0.96 -2.66 -5.29
CA HIS A 481 -1.94 -1.65 -4.91
C HIS A 481 -2.16 -0.74 -6.11
N LEU A 482 -3.34 -0.84 -6.71
CA LEU A 482 -3.76 -0.04 -7.85
C LEU A 482 -4.66 1.12 -7.37
N PRO A 483 -4.80 2.19 -8.18
CA PRO A 483 -5.76 3.25 -7.90
C PRO A 483 -7.20 2.73 -7.66
N PRO A 484 -8.05 3.49 -6.95
CA PRO A 484 -9.49 3.22 -6.93
C PRO A 484 -10.09 3.39 -8.33
N GLY A 485 -11.26 2.81 -8.59
CA GLY A 485 -11.96 2.95 -9.87
C GLY A 485 -11.48 2.02 -10.99
N VAL A 486 -10.45 1.20 -10.74
CA VAL A 486 -9.83 0.34 -11.76
C VAL A 486 -10.80 -0.67 -12.37
N THR A 487 -10.83 -0.70 -13.71
CA THR A 487 -11.59 -1.63 -14.54
C THR A 487 -10.66 -2.39 -15.50
N ASN A 488 -11.19 -3.45 -16.12
CA ASN A 488 -10.54 -4.20 -17.20
C ASN A 488 -9.06 -4.61 -16.95
N ALA A 489 -8.69 -4.97 -15.73
CA ALA A 489 -7.33 -5.41 -15.47
C ALA A 489 -7.02 -6.74 -16.19
N TYR A 490 -5.93 -6.77 -16.95
CA TYR A 490 -5.39 -7.96 -17.59
C TYR A 490 -3.98 -8.24 -17.11
N TYR A 491 -3.60 -9.51 -17.17
CA TYR A 491 -2.31 -10.01 -16.74
C TYR A 491 -1.91 -11.16 -17.65
N TYR A 492 -0.87 -10.94 -18.46
CA TYR A 492 -0.35 -11.95 -19.36
C TYR A 492 1.17 -12.02 -19.29
N ASP A 493 1.66 -13.15 -19.77
CA ASP A 493 3.08 -13.43 -19.96
C ASP A 493 3.37 -13.38 -21.47
N GLN A 494 4.63 -13.47 -21.89
CA GLN A 494 5.01 -13.57 -23.30
C GLN A 494 4.28 -14.72 -24.02
N ASN A 495 3.98 -15.79 -23.29
CA ASN A 495 3.24 -16.97 -23.77
C ASN A 495 1.72 -16.85 -23.61
N GLY A 496 1.20 -15.63 -23.41
CA GLY A 496 -0.23 -15.33 -23.30
C GLY A 496 -0.78 -15.28 -21.87
N ASN A 497 -2.10 -15.23 -21.77
CA ASN A 497 -2.84 -14.92 -20.56
C ASN A 497 -2.48 -15.81 -19.36
N VAL A 498 -2.42 -15.23 -18.17
CA VAL A 498 -2.20 -15.94 -16.90
C VAL A 498 -3.43 -15.78 -16.03
N SER A 499 -4.21 -16.86 -15.93
CA SER A 499 -5.49 -16.87 -15.21
C SER A 499 -5.37 -16.81 -13.69
N THR A 500 -4.16 -16.94 -13.14
CA THR A 500 -3.89 -16.94 -11.70
C THR A 500 -3.74 -15.53 -11.14
N SER A 501 -4.73 -14.67 -11.40
CA SER A 501 -4.85 -13.31 -10.87
C SER A 501 -6.21 -13.09 -10.21
N HIS A 502 -6.29 -12.15 -9.27
CA HIS A 502 -7.52 -11.80 -8.59
C HIS A 502 -7.55 -10.32 -8.22
N LEU A 503 -8.47 -9.57 -8.85
CA LEU A 503 -8.67 -8.15 -8.59
C LEU A 503 -9.78 -7.92 -7.57
N ARG A 504 -9.47 -7.19 -6.50
CA ARG A 504 -10.43 -6.62 -5.56
C ARG A 504 -10.57 -5.13 -5.86
N LYS A 505 -11.70 -4.75 -6.45
CA LYS A 505 -11.98 -3.37 -6.87
C LYS A 505 -12.48 -2.53 -5.70
N THR A 506 -12.01 -1.28 -5.64
CA THR A 506 -12.57 -0.22 -4.80
C THR A 506 -13.21 0.82 -5.72
N PRO A 507 -14.40 1.35 -5.43
CA PRO A 507 -15.04 2.36 -6.27
C PRO A 507 -14.19 3.64 -6.38
N SER A 508 -14.31 4.35 -7.50
CA SER A 508 -13.67 5.66 -7.68
C SER A 508 -14.21 6.65 -6.66
N VAL A 509 -13.35 7.57 -6.22
CA VAL A 509 -13.68 8.61 -5.23
C VAL A 509 -13.53 9.97 -5.88
N ALA A 510 -14.36 10.94 -5.49
CA ALA A 510 -14.36 12.27 -6.07
C ALA A 510 -12.98 12.95 -5.96
N LYS A 511 -12.64 13.75 -6.98
CA LYS A 511 -11.38 14.48 -7.08
C LYS A 511 -11.12 15.35 -5.83
N GLY A 512 -9.94 15.21 -5.23
CA GLY A 512 -9.54 15.94 -4.01
C GLY A 512 -9.85 15.23 -2.68
N SER A 513 -10.69 14.17 -2.70
CA SER A 513 -10.92 13.34 -1.53
C SER A 513 -9.86 12.22 -1.42
N LYS A 514 -9.36 11.97 -0.20
CA LYS A 514 -8.37 10.90 0.02
C LYS A 514 -9.09 9.55 0.05
N ALA A 515 -8.83 8.70 -0.94
CA ALA A 515 -9.33 7.34 -0.93
C ALA A 515 -8.83 6.58 0.31
N SER A 516 -9.77 6.03 1.10
CA SER A 516 -9.44 5.22 2.28
C SER A 516 -8.78 3.88 1.90
N GLN A 517 -9.09 3.37 0.71
CA GLN A 517 -8.66 2.05 0.24
C GLN A 517 -8.21 2.09 -1.23
N TYR A 518 -7.25 1.22 -1.54
CA TYR A 518 -6.74 0.98 -2.89
C TYR A 518 -7.43 -0.25 -3.47
N SER A 519 -7.57 -0.31 -4.79
CA SER A 519 -7.85 -1.58 -5.46
C SER A 519 -6.64 -2.50 -5.29
N VAL A 520 -6.87 -3.80 -5.05
CA VAL A 520 -5.80 -4.77 -4.80
C VAL A 520 -5.81 -5.82 -5.89
N LEU A 521 -4.71 -5.92 -6.64
CA LEU A 521 -4.49 -6.95 -7.63
C LEU A 521 -3.53 -7.99 -7.04
N GLU A 522 -4.04 -9.19 -6.80
CA GLU A 522 -3.23 -10.35 -6.37
C GLU A 522 -2.84 -11.14 -7.61
N LEU A 523 -1.55 -11.39 -7.79
CA LEU A 523 -0.97 -12.07 -8.95
C LEU A 523 -0.20 -13.28 -8.47
N LYS A 524 -0.28 -14.37 -9.22
CA LYS A 524 0.59 -15.52 -9.04
C LYS A 524 1.29 -15.81 -10.36
N PRO A 525 2.63 -15.75 -10.39
CA PRO A 525 3.40 -16.20 -11.54
C PRO A 525 3.11 -17.67 -11.89
N ARG A 526 3.36 -18.06 -13.15
CA ARG A 526 3.13 -19.46 -13.63
C ARG A 526 3.95 -20.49 -12.85
N TYR A 527 5.12 -20.10 -12.39
CA TYR A 527 6.03 -20.90 -11.56
C TYR A 527 6.52 -20.05 -10.38
N PRO A 528 6.86 -20.66 -9.23
CA PRO A 528 7.48 -19.92 -8.14
C PRO A 528 8.81 -19.34 -8.60
N VAL A 529 9.02 -18.04 -8.41
CA VAL A 529 10.27 -17.38 -8.84
C VAL A 529 11.28 -17.51 -7.70
N LEU A 530 12.21 -18.46 -7.84
CA LEU A 530 13.33 -18.64 -6.89
C LEU A 530 14.44 -17.61 -7.14
N GLY A 531 15.39 -17.50 -6.21
CA GLY A 531 16.54 -16.61 -6.39
C GLY A 531 17.30 -16.93 -7.68
N GLY A 532 17.67 -15.88 -8.41
CA GLY A 532 18.28 -15.92 -9.73
C GLY A 532 17.30 -16.09 -10.90
N TRP A 533 16.02 -16.43 -10.66
CA TRP A 533 15.06 -16.61 -11.75
C TRP A 533 14.46 -15.28 -12.19
N ASN A 534 14.18 -15.19 -13.49
CA ASN A 534 13.54 -14.05 -14.12
C ASN A 534 12.10 -14.38 -14.46
N TYR A 535 11.21 -13.39 -14.47
CA TYR A 535 9.83 -13.52 -14.85
C TYR A 535 9.37 -12.23 -15.55
N SER A 536 9.15 -12.31 -16.86
CA SER A 536 8.62 -11.22 -17.67
C SER A 536 7.11 -11.32 -17.72
N TYR A 537 6.40 -10.22 -17.49
CA TYR A 537 4.95 -10.19 -17.64
C TYR A 537 4.46 -8.77 -17.88
N THR A 538 3.26 -8.68 -18.42
CA THR A 538 2.56 -7.41 -18.65
C THR A 538 1.32 -7.35 -17.79
N ILE A 539 1.11 -6.21 -17.15
CA ILE A 539 -0.14 -5.89 -16.46
C ILE A 539 -0.69 -4.63 -17.10
N GLY A 540 -1.95 -4.66 -17.52
CA GLY A 540 -2.65 -3.44 -17.89
C GLY A 540 -3.98 -3.30 -17.18
N PHE A 541 -4.43 -2.07 -17.04
CA PHE A 541 -5.70 -1.75 -16.42
C PHE A 541 -6.21 -0.37 -16.83
N ASP A 542 -7.53 -0.24 -16.85
CA ASP A 542 -8.21 1.02 -17.15
C ASP A 542 -8.53 1.78 -15.87
N THR A 543 -8.40 3.09 -15.93
CA THR A 543 -8.93 4.03 -14.93
C THR A 543 -9.86 5.04 -15.59
N PRO A 544 -10.95 5.46 -14.94
CA PRO A 544 -11.80 6.54 -15.46
C PRO A 544 -10.98 7.82 -15.68
N LEU A 545 -11.09 8.41 -16.87
CA LEU A 545 -10.30 9.61 -17.21
C LEU A 545 -10.64 10.81 -16.31
N GLU A 546 -11.88 10.86 -15.84
CA GLU A 546 -12.40 11.88 -14.91
C GLU A 546 -11.61 11.97 -13.59
N ASP A 547 -11.02 10.86 -13.14
CA ASP A 547 -10.28 10.82 -11.87
C ASP A 547 -8.90 11.47 -12.00
N SER A 548 -8.30 11.41 -13.20
CA SER A 548 -6.91 11.82 -13.47
C SER A 548 -6.81 13.15 -14.24
N VAL A 549 -7.87 13.57 -14.94
CA VAL A 549 -7.87 14.78 -15.78
C VAL A 549 -8.55 15.96 -15.07
N SER A 550 -7.97 17.15 -15.26
CA SER A 550 -8.59 18.45 -15.03
C SER A 550 -8.76 19.17 -16.36
N TYR A 551 -9.85 19.90 -16.53
CA TYR A 551 -10.06 20.72 -17.71
C TYR A 551 -10.27 22.17 -17.29
N ASP A 552 -9.46 23.04 -17.85
CA ASP A 552 -9.62 24.49 -17.73
C ASP A 552 -10.44 24.99 -18.92
N ALA A 553 -11.70 25.38 -18.65
CA ALA A 553 -12.63 25.81 -19.67
C ALA A 553 -12.24 27.15 -20.32
N ASN A 554 -11.47 28.00 -19.62
CA ASN A 554 -11.10 29.32 -20.12
C ASN A 554 -10.06 29.23 -21.24
N ASN A 555 -9.09 28.34 -21.07
CA ASN A 555 -7.96 28.17 -21.99
C ASN A 555 -8.08 26.91 -22.87
N GLY A 556 -9.09 26.06 -22.63
CA GLY A 556 -9.26 24.79 -23.34
C GLY A 556 -8.14 23.78 -23.06
N ILE A 557 -7.49 23.87 -21.90
CA ILE A 557 -6.32 23.06 -21.54
C ILE A 557 -6.76 21.85 -20.70
N TYR A 558 -6.25 20.68 -21.05
CA TYR A 558 -6.37 19.45 -20.29
C TYR A 558 -5.09 19.21 -19.50
N ASN A 559 -5.22 19.10 -18.18
CA ASN A 559 -4.14 18.77 -17.26
C ASN A 559 -4.36 17.36 -16.73
N ILE A 560 -3.49 16.42 -17.08
CA ILE A 560 -3.58 15.03 -16.62
C ILE A 560 -2.46 14.71 -15.64
N GLY A 561 -2.79 14.01 -14.56
CA GLY A 561 -1.82 13.43 -13.64
C GLY A 561 -1.64 11.93 -13.89
N ILE A 562 -0.42 11.50 -14.20
CA ILE A 562 -0.08 10.10 -14.47
C ILE A 562 0.94 9.61 -13.46
N PRO A 563 0.69 8.52 -12.70
CA PRO A 563 1.68 7.99 -11.77
C PRO A 563 2.92 7.47 -12.54
N VAL A 564 4.12 7.68 -12.00
CA VAL A 564 5.38 7.22 -12.62
C VAL A 564 5.43 5.69 -12.71
N MET A 565 5.09 4.96 -11.64
CA MET A 565 5.10 3.49 -11.64
C MET A 565 4.04 2.87 -10.74
N THR A 566 3.74 1.58 -10.93
CA THR A 566 2.94 0.76 -9.99
C THR A 566 3.90 0.15 -8.99
N LEU A 567 3.79 0.58 -7.73
CA LEU A 567 4.75 0.18 -6.71
C LEU A 567 4.69 -1.33 -6.41
N ILE A 568 5.80 -2.02 -6.63
CA ILE A 568 6.05 -3.38 -6.10
C ILE A 568 6.77 -3.24 -4.75
N PRO A 569 6.14 -3.60 -3.62
CA PRO A 569 6.72 -3.32 -2.30
C PRO A 569 8.03 -4.06 -2.03
N GLY A 570 9.11 -3.29 -1.91
CA GLY A 570 10.45 -3.78 -1.65
C GLY A 570 11.23 -4.20 -2.90
N ALA A 571 10.73 -3.90 -4.10
CA ALA A 571 11.52 -4.00 -5.32
C ALA A 571 12.17 -2.67 -5.66
N VAL A 572 13.38 -2.74 -6.21
CA VAL A 572 14.05 -1.65 -6.91
C VAL A 572 13.76 -1.79 -8.39
N VAL A 573 13.55 -0.67 -9.09
CA VAL A 573 13.44 -0.65 -10.55
C VAL A 573 14.72 -0.04 -11.11
N ASP A 574 15.51 -0.83 -11.84
CA ASP A 574 16.82 -0.40 -12.33
C ASP A 574 16.66 0.60 -13.48
N ASP A 575 15.97 0.18 -14.55
CA ASP A 575 15.65 1.03 -15.69
C ASP A 575 14.13 1.18 -15.82
N ALA A 576 13.63 2.41 -15.95
CA ALA A 576 12.22 2.69 -16.16
C ALA A 576 12.00 3.65 -17.33
N GLU A 577 11.15 3.27 -18.25
CA GLU A 577 10.70 4.11 -19.36
C GLU A 577 9.20 4.36 -19.20
N VAL A 578 8.80 5.64 -19.12
CA VAL A 578 7.40 6.05 -19.04
C VAL A 578 7.02 6.74 -20.34
N LYS A 579 6.18 6.08 -21.13
CA LYS A 579 5.64 6.56 -22.40
C LYS A 579 4.19 7.02 -22.22
N ILE A 580 3.95 8.32 -22.34
CA ILE A 580 2.64 8.93 -22.24
C ILE A 580 2.12 9.22 -23.65
N ILE A 581 1.06 8.52 -24.06
CA ILE A 581 0.44 8.65 -25.38
C ILE A 581 -0.80 9.53 -25.26
N LEU A 582 -0.73 10.69 -25.92
CA LEU A 582 -1.80 11.69 -25.93
C LEU A 582 -2.83 11.39 -27.02
N PRO A 583 -4.03 11.99 -26.96
CA PRO A 583 -5.01 11.85 -28.04
C PRO A 583 -4.51 12.46 -29.37
N GLU A 584 -5.02 11.93 -30.49
CA GLU A 584 -4.72 12.45 -31.83
C GLU A 584 -5.13 13.92 -31.94
N GLY A 585 -4.23 14.75 -32.48
CA GLY A 585 -4.45 16.19 -32.61
C GLY A 585 -4.20 17.00 -31.33
N ALA A 586 -3.59 16.42 -30.30
CA ALA A 586 -3.08 17.18 -29.17
C ALA A 586 -1.97 18.15 -29.59
N THR A 587 -2.04 19.38 -29.09
CA THR A 587 -1.12 20.49 -29.38
C THR A 587 -0.69 21.15 -28.06
N ASN A 588 0.39 21.94 -28.08
CA ASN A 588 0.93 22.65 -26.91
C ASN A 588 1.14 21.70 -25.71
N VAL A 589 1.93 20.66 -25.94
CA VAL A 589 2.22 19.64 -24.93
C VAL A 589 3.34 20.12 -24.03
N GLU A 590 3.01 20.32 -22.76
CA GLU A 590 3.96 20.64 -21.69
C GLU A 590 3.87 19.56 -20.62
N PHE A 591 4.99 19.22 -19.98
CA PHE A 591 4.98 18.25 -18.90
C PHE A 591 5.87 18.69 -17.74
N ILE A 592 5.49 18.25 -16.54
CA ILE A 592 6.22 18.48 -15.30
C ILE A 592 6.41 17.12 -14.64
N SER A 593 7.67 16.70 -14.52
CA SER A 593 8.06 15.51 -13.78
C SER A 593 8.17 15.81 -12.28
N PRO A 594 7.77 14.89 -11.38
CA PRO A 594 7.88 15.08 -9.94
C PRO A 594 9.33 15.04 -9.42
N PHE A 595 10.26 14.46 -10.19
CA PHE A 595 11.69 14.36 -9.89
C PHE A 595 12.47 14.38 -11.22
N PRO A 596 13.77 14.77 -11.21
CA PRO A 596 14.53 14.93 -12.44
C PRO A 596 14.62 13.63 -13.24
N GLU A 597 14.23 13.68 -14.52
CA GLU A 597 14.39 12.60 -15.49
C GLU A 597 15.83 12.51 -16.03
N LEU A 598 16.23 11.33 -16.48
CA LEU A 598 17.51 11.11 -17.14
C LEU A 598 17.51 11.68 -18.57
N SER A 599 16.40 11.47 -19.28
CA SER A 599 16.16 12.04 -20.60
C SER A 599 14.68 12.13 -20.90
N SER A 600 14.30 13.10 -21.72
CA SER A 600 12.94 13.29 -22.22
C SER A 600 12.95 13.40 -23.73
N THR A 601 12.14 12.61 -24.42
CA THR A 601 12.01 12.63 -25.89
C THR A 601 10.55 12.70 -26.30
N MET A 602 10.23 13.51 -27.31
CA MET A 602 8.91 13.50 -27.94
C MET A 602 8.94 12.64 -29.21
N SER A 603 7.93 11.77 -29.34
CA SER A 603 7.79 10.86 -30.48
C SER A 603 6.34 10.84 -30.97
N THR A 604 6.11 10.24 -32.14
CA THR A 604 4.75 10.00 -32.67
C THR A 604 4.41 8.52 -32.58
N HIS A 605 3.33 8.20 -31.88
CA HIS A 605 2.77 6.86 -31.77
C HIS A 605 1.60 6.68 -32.74
N ILE A 606 1.62 5.61 -33.54
CA ILE A 606 0.57 5.33 -34.52
C ILE A 606 -0.19 4.09 -34.05
N THR A 607 -1.50 4.22 -33.85
CA THR A 607 -2.39 3.08 -33.54
C THR A 607 -3.59 3.06 -34.49
N TYR A 608 -4.54 2.18 -34.22
CA TYR A 608 -5.74 1.99 -35.04
C TYR A 608 -6.53 3.30 -35.23
N LEU A 609 -6.96 3.53 -36.48
CA LEU A 609 -7.76 4.68 -36.90
C LEU A 609 -7.10 6.06 -36.66
N ASP A 610 -5.78 6.11 -36.51
CA ASP A 610 -5.05 7.38 -36.48
C ASP A 610 -4.64 7.78 -37.91
N THR A 611 -4.82 9.06 -38.26
CA THR A 611 -4.46 9.61 -39.57
C THR A 611 -3.12 10.31 -39.56
N THR A 612 -2.89 11.16 -38.55
CA THR A 612 -1.63 11.90 -38.36
C THR A 612 -0.70 11.25 -37.34
N GLY A 613 -1.21 10.27 -36.58
CA GLY A 613 -0.55 9.74 -35.40
C GLY A 613 -0.79 10.60 -34.14
N ARG A 614 -0.45 10.02 -32.99
CA ARG A 614 -0.61 10.60 -31.67
C ARG A 614 0.73 11.08 -31.12
N PRO A 615 0.83 12.28 -30.53
CA PRO A 615 2.05 12.69 -29.87
C PRO A 615 2.26 11.86 -28.60
N ALA A 616 3.50 11.45 -28.36
CA ALA A 616 3.89 10.67 -27.20
C ALA A 616 5.12 11.26 -26.53
N VAL A 617 5.08 11.40 -25.21
CA VAL A 617 6.20 11.86 -24.38
C VAL A 617 6.85 10.63 -23.75
N ILE A 618 8.16 10.47 -23.93
CA ILE A 618 8.94 9.36 -23.38
C ILE A 618 9.90 9.93 -22.36
N LEU A 619 9.79 9.46 -21.11
CA LEU A 619 10.64 9.85 -19.99
C LEU A 619 11.42 8.63 -19.51
N ALA A 620 12.74 8.77 -19.43
CA ALA A 620 13.61 7.72 -18.91
C ALA A 620 14.04 8.04 -17.47
N TYR A 621 13.99 7.04 -16.61
CA TYR A 621 14.43 7.11 -15.22
C TYR A 621 15.30 5.91 -14.88
N LYS A 622 16.10 6.07 -13.82
CA LYS A 622 16.99 5.04 -13.31
C LYS A 622 16.87 4.90 -11.80
N ASP A 623 17.06 3.69 -11.30
CA ASP A 623 17.13 3.36 -9.87
C ASP A 623 15.89 3.84 -9.10
N LEU A 624 14.67 3.60 -9.60
CA LEU A 624 13.45 3.98 -8.90
C LEU A 624 13.18 3.07 -7.70
N THR A 625 12.69 3.69 -6.63
CA THR A 625 12.40 3.04 -5.34
C THR A 625 11.02 3.45 -4.83
N ASP A 626 10.63 2.96 -3.64
CA ASP A 626 9.35 3.32 -3.02
C ASP A 626 9.20 4.81 -2.67
N LYS A 627 10.30 5.58 -2.65
CA LYS A 627 10.30 7.04 -2.51
C LYS A 627 9.95 7.78 -3.79
N HIS A 628 10.22 7.18 -4.95
CA HIS A 628 9.92 7.74 -6.27
C HIS A 628 8.43 7.58 -6.65
N THR A 629 7.54 7.66 -5.67
CA THR A 629 6.10 7.69 -5.91
C THR A 629 5.69 9.13 -6.19
N GLY A 630 5.56 9.47 -7.46
CA GLY A 630 5.12 10.78 -7.92
C GLY A 630 4.14 10.68 -9.07
N VAL A 631 3.56 11.82 -9.41
CA VAL A 631 2.64 11.97 -10.55
C VAL A 631 3.28 12.94 -11.52
N ILE A 632 3.42 12.51 -12.77
CA ILE A 632 3.81 13.35 -13.91
C ILE A 632 2.57 14.12 -14.35
N TYR A 633 2.68 15.44 -14.41
CA TYR A 633 1.62 16.28 -14.93
C TYR A 633 1.88 16.59 -16.40
N VAL A 634 0.88 16.39 -17.25
CA VAL A 634 0.95 16.75 -18.67
C VAL A 634 -0.20 17.69 -19.00
N SER A 635 0.12 18.84 -19.56
CA SER A 635 -0.80 19.86 -20.03
C SER A 635 -0.85 19.82 -21.54
N TYR A 636 -2.04 19.79 -22.14
CA TYR A 636 -2.20 19.76 -23.59
C TYR A 636 -3.55 20.33 -24.02
N GLN A 637 -3.65 20.78 -25.28
CA GLN A 637 -4.88 21.27 -25.89
C GLN A 637 -5.34 20.34 -27.01
N VAL A 638 -6.63 20.02 -27.04
CA VAL A 638 -7.24 19.22 -28.11
C VAL A 638 -8.42 20.01 -28.70
N PRO A 639 -8.35 20.45 -29.96
CA PRO A 639 -9.48 21.12 -30.58
C PRO A 639 -10.59 20.11 -30.87
N PHE A 640 -11.85 20.54 -30.77
CA PHE A 640 -13.00 19.67 -31.03
C PHE A 640 -12.98 19.03 -32.44
N SER A 641 -12.42 19.73 -33.43
CA SER A 641 -12.24 19.21 -34.79
C SER A 641 -11.35 17.96 -34.84
N ALA A 642 -10.39 17.81 -33.92
CA ALA A 642 -9.54 16.63 -33.84
C ALA A 642 -10.33 15.38 -33.45
N HIS A 643 -11.32 15.51 -32.56
CA HIS A 643 -12.17 14.37 -32.19
C HIS A 643 -12.98 13.83 -33.38
N LEU A 644 -13.41 14.72 -34.29
CA LEU A 644 -14.22 14.35 -35.46
C LEU A 644 -13.40 13.69 -36.58
N LYS A 645 -12.06 13.76 -36.56
CA LYS A 645 -11.20 13.17 -37.60
C LYS A 645 -11.40 11.66 -37.74
N LYS A 646 -11.59 10.94 -36.61
CA LYS A 646 -11.72 9.47 -36.61
C LYS A 646 -13.03 8.99 -37.26
N PRO A 647 -14.22 9.49 -36.87
CA PRO A 647 -15.44 9.17 -37.60
C PRO A 647 -15.36 9.57 -39.09
N LEU A 648 -14.80 10.75 -39.38
CA LEU A 648 -14.74 11.27 -40.75
C LEU A 648 -13.83 10.42 -41.65
N SER A 649 -12.69 9.92 -41.14
CA SER A 649 -11.80 9.05 -41.91
C SER A 649 -12.46 7.71 -42.24
N VAL A 650 -13.17 7.11 -41.28
CA VAL A 650 -13.96 5.89 -41.50
C VAL A 650 -15.08 6.13 -42.51
N SER A 651 -15.85 7.22 -42.34
CA SER A 651 -16.91 7.59 -43.28
C SER A 651 -16.37 7.84 -44.69
N ALA A 652 -15.21 8.48 -44.82
CA ALA A 652 -14.56 8.72 -46.11
C ALA A 652 -14.14 7.41 -46.79
N ALA A 653 -13.63 6.43 -46.03
CA ALA A 653 -13.26 5.12 -46.55
C ALA A 653 -14.49 4.32 -47.06
N PHE A 654 -15.60 4.34 -46.31
CA PHE A 654 -16.84 3.71 -46.79
C PHE A 654 -17.42 4.46 -47.99
N PHE A 655 -17.40 5.79 -47.96
CA PHE A 655 -17.90 6.61 -49.06
C PHE A 655 -17.11 6.36 -50.34
N SER A 656 -15.79 6.26 -50.27
CA SER A 656 -14.94 5.94 -51.43
C SER A 656 -15.23 4.55 -51.98
N LEU A 657 -15.48 3.55 -51.12
CA LEU A 657 -15.90 2.21 -51.54
C LEU A 657 -17.24 2.25 -52.30
N PHE A 658 -18.23 2.97 -51.79
CA PHE A 658 -19.53 3.12 -52.46
C PHE A 658 -19.43 3.91 -53.76
N ALA A 659 -18.64 4.99 -53.79
CA ALA A 659 -18.38 5.77 -54.99
C ALA A 659 -17.67 4.92 -56.06
N PHE A 660 -16.69 4.11 -55.66
CA PHE A 660 -16.01 3.17 -56.55
C PHE A 660 -16.98 2.12 -57.10
N ALA A 661 -17.80 1.49 -56.26
CA ALA A 661 -18.81 0.53 -56.70
C ALA A 661 -19.82 1.17 -57.67
N PHE A 662 -20.20 2.43 -57.42
CA PHE A 662 -21.07 3.19 -58.30
C PHE A 662 -20.41 3.46 -59.67
N MET A 663 -19.14 3.88 -59.69
CA MET A 663 -18.41 4.09 -60.94
C MET A 663 -18.16 2.78 -61.68
N ALA A 664 -17.76 1.71 -60.99
CA ALA A 664 -17.53 0.40 -61.57
C ALA A 664 -18.79 -0.13 -62.28
N ARG A 665 -19.99 0.09 -61.71
CA ARG A 665 -21.26 -0.26 -62.36
C ARG A 665 -21.54 0.54 -63.63
N ARG A 666 -20.98 1.74 -63.76
CA ARG A 666 -21.15 2.61 -64.94
C ARG A 666 -20.17 2.31 -66.07
N VAL A 667 -19.10 1.56 -65.80
CA VAL A 667 -18.15 1.14 -66.84
C VAL A 667 -18.69 -0.10 -67.55
N ASP A 668 -19.02 0.05 -68.84
CA ASP A 668 -19.40 -1.07 -69.70
C ASP A 668 -18.14 -1.72 -70.29
N LEU A 669 -17.84 -2.96 -69.87
CA LEU A 669 -16.67 -3.71 -70.31
C LEU A 669 -16.95 -4.64 -71.51
N ARG A 670 -18.10 -4.47 -72.18
CA ARG A 670 -18.46 -5.30 -73.34
C ARG A 670 -17.63 -4.94 -74.58
N LEU A 671 -16.93 -5.93 -75.14
CA LEU A 671 -16.12 -5.79 -76.37
C LEU A 671 -16.97 -5.64 -77.64
N HIS A 672 -18.17 -6.20 -77.65
CA HIS A 672 -19.15 -5.99 -78.72
C HIS A 672 -20.46 -5.47 -78.14
N LYS A 673 -20.84 -4.28 -78.61
CA LYS A 673 -22.13 -3.66 -78.35
C LYS A 673 -23.14 -4.32 -79.29
N LYS A 674 -24.12 -5.04 -78.73
CA LYS A 674 -25.26 -5.55 -79.48
C LYS A 674 -26.25 -4.43 -79.77
#